data_AF-A0A3M7A0G9-F1
#
_entry.id   AF-A0A3M7A0G9-F1
#
_cell.length_a   1.000
_cell.length_b   1.000
_cell.length_c   1.000
_cell.angle_alpha   90.00
_cell.angle_beta   90.00
_cell.angle_gamma   90.00
#
_symmetry.space_group_name_H-M   'P 1'
#
loop_
_entity.id
_entity.type
_entity.pdbx_description
1 polymer ?
#
loop_
_entity_poly.entity_id
_entity_poly.type
_entity_poly.pdbx_seq_one_letter_code
_entity_poly.pdbx_strand_id
1 'polypeptide(L)'
;MDNHSHQQPNGHSLYGHGDSGPAHNANGLRVPTVQEALAYTPFNSVFPFSPDVVPPPLALPTTSPTAFTEQQEVTHAKRMLDQLSTNATNAGVASERCKKTLRDVQRLLHPDSLTTFKFKMPEKKHSSDHSTANGNRQLPPLSPFARMVSSSTDVSYHYLTQEEVKAPAKRKVDGVRLEPQVRIPTPQSYPRQTDPQANGYVTPQPDLPPSGSQSSRLQAVIVSEKLTPAQRAEYHYMSEADSHYNAQDPTPSKKNDKLVHGYRSVSVDQKQKGDLAVQNLQSLLLEIFEAEDKLQPDTSEAISVDSSAIFALCDTEDGSVPVLEQEWQTKLDSNFQKVIANGRLDDVEIDGLIRVQRLCENAVRAAGCTRLRIDEDWSELDVAEWMGKVTVAERGLIAARTLLRVMTAGAHIKACQSEDLLRGILEALTKVTDECIMSVVEDRPSSHEKGKGPNEESPTNATFTIASNSRKPLQSILQAFTKGFRAVGDFLTKSDLDGSSLSNIQYLCKLLLFAENATNDRDSAVGVQNFETLRRCAMDVLVKIFAKYHEQRQFVLSEILTSLEKLPATKQSARQFRLPDAKPIQLVSAMLMRLVQTSATHGGEKAGSRSRTIDEEDDKDELGDSGDDEDVEYEDDEDIKVSSKKLMKRPDGLPSIMRPLHDAAQSNAFYIVDMLVSRAMHTSKSSDEPYRKLLDIFTEDFLNVLGSSDWPSAEMLLRSLVLRMISFVENPKSPVPSRTFALELLGMVGSGILELQKSARNAVRSLDATDTDLGKKLSGLVEQLETGEIELDQLVSFEGPYRVVLEYLLSRDRGDAQLRSAQGYHLMQWAFVLCGSREGSVGSDSSESLYTHADLQHKLCNMILDLSWLEEHADYQTPSTAQGRLASIVLTLSSRLCRAFNKIFSILLTSMSSEHSTVKSRGSRSVSALLEKDPSILDRNAHVLNHIFRGMNDSSPLVRDSALKLLSDCIGMRPSLDKASYDRIIARTLDAAAGVRRRAMKMLKDIYLRNDSLTLRSTIADAIIARLEDTEETVSQLARQTMEEVWFTPYIGLALDSQRAVEAKMKISAQAALLVKTAEAGDATGTVMETLIRDLLRSKSASAHAGVCKMIVNVLFDG
;
A
#
# COMPACT_ATOMS: atom_id res chain seq x y z
N MET A 1 59.07 32.66 4.47
CA MET A 1 59.73 33.93 4.14
C MET A 1 58.78 34.71 3.24
N ASP A 2 58.33 35.85 3.77
CA ASP A 2 58.25 37.15 3.10
C ASP A 2 57.47 37.33 1.78
N ASN A 3 56.28 37.92 1.95
CA ASN A 3 55.92 39.28 1.52
C ASN A 3 55.89 39.73 0.03
N HIS A 4 54.90 40.60 -0.23
CA HIS A 4 54.77 41.58 -1.33
C HIS A 4 54.51 41.05 -2.76
N SER A 5 53.87 41.79 -3.67
CA SER A 5 52.87 42.90 -3.56
C SER A 5 52.20 43.18 -4.93
N HIS A 6 51.02 43.81 -4.90
CA HIS A 6 50.30 44.55 -5.96
C HIS A 6 50.48 44.23 -7.47
N GLN A 7 49.34 43.98 -8.15
CA GLN A 7 48.84 44.88 -9.22
C GLN A 7 47.32 44.71 -9.45
N GLN A 8 46.64 45.81 -9.79
CA GLN A 8 45.24 45.96 -10.23
C GLN A 8 45.27 46.69 -11.60
N PRO A 9 44.18 46.83 -12.42
CA PRO A 9 42.77 46.95 -12.01
C PRO A 9 41.67 46.35 -12.97
N ASN A 10 40.41 46.65 -12.63
CA ASN A 10 39.17 46.73 -13.44
C ASN A 10 38.35 45.46 -13.78
N GLY A 11 37.05 45.48 -13.41
CA GLY A 11 36.02 44.57 -13.93
C GLY A 11 34.82 44.31 -13.01
N HIS A 12 33.89 45.28 -12.90
CA HIS A 12 32.60 45.25 -12.15
C HIS A 12 31.99 43.91 -11.69
N SER A 13 31.64 43.85 -10.39
CA SER A 13 30.51 43.07 -9.86
C SER A 13 29.87 43.81 -8.68
N LEU A 14 28.53 43.86 -8.63
CA LEU A 14 27.75 44.50 -7.57
C LEU A 14 26.97 43.43 -6.79
N TYR A 15 27.57 42.95 -5.70
CA TYR A 15 26.85 42.30 -4.60
C TYR A 15 26.78 43.27 -3.43
N GLY A 16 25.60 43.42 -2.83
CA GLY A 16 25.37 44.15 -1.60
C GLY A 16 24.60 43.28 -0.61
N HIS A 17 25.31 42.60 0.28
CA HIS A 17 24.70 42.01 1.48
C HIS A 17 24.30 43.14 2.43
N GLY A 18 23.05 43.12 2.90
CA GLY A 18 22.58 43.94 4.02
C GLY A 18 21.97 43.02 5.06
N ASP A 19 22.72 42.76 6.13
CA ASP A 19 22.31 41.90 7.23
C ASP A 19 21.41 42.68 8.21
N SER A 20 20.27 42.10 8.59
CA SER A 20 19.43 42.59 9.70
C SER A 20 18.46 41.50 10.17
N GLY A 21 18.68 40.99 11.38
CA GLY A 21 17.80 40.00 12.00
C GLY A 21 16.44 40.59 12.42
N PRO A 22 15.37 39.77 12.47
CA PRO A 22 14.03 40.27 12.79
C PRO A 22 13.86 40.51 14.29
N ALA A 23 13.67 41.77 14.68
CA ALA A 23 13.20 42.11 16.02
C ALA A 23 11.69 41.84 16.15
N HIS A 24 11.29 41.01 17.12
CA HIS A 24 9.88 40.85 17.47
C HIS A 24 9.33 42.16 18.05
N ASN A 25 8.33 42.74 17.37
CA ASN A 25 7.49 43.79 17.93
C ASN A 25 6.02 43.37 17.81
N ALA A 26 5.50 42.78 18.89
CA ALA A 26 4.10 42.39 19.00
C ALA A 26 3.22 43.61 19.30
N ASN A 27 2.73 44.29 18.25
CA ASN A 27 1.63 45.25 18.36
C ASN A 27 0.40 44.71 17.63
N GLY A 28 -0.77 44.89 18.24
CA GLY A 28 -1.96 44.06 17.97
C GLY A 28 -2.45 44.03 16.52
N LEU A 29 -2.79 42.83 16.05
CA LEU A 29 -3.44 42.64 14.75
C LEU A 29 -4.81 43.32 14.72
N ARG A 30 -4.94 44.34 13.87
CA ARG A 30 -6.24 44.93 13.51
C ARG A 30 -6.71 44.34 12.17
N VAL A 31 -7.97 43.91 12.10
CA VAL A 31 -8.62 43.53 10.84
C VAL A 31 -8.74 44.78 9.95
N PRO A 32 -8.26 44.75 8.69
CA PRO A 32 -8.39 45.88 7.77
C PRO A 32 -9.84 46.16 7.42
N THR A 33 -10.16 47.41 7.13
CA THR A 33 -11.45 47.80 6.53
C THR A 33 -11.55 47.27 5.09
N VAL A 34 -12.77 47.17 4.56
CA VAL A 34 -13.01 46.71 3.17
C VAL A 34 -12.21 47.53 2.15
N GLN A 35 -12.12 48.85 2.36
CA GLN A 35 -11.32 49.76 1.53
C GLN A 35 -9.81 49.45 1.56
N GLU A 36 -9.28 49.11 2.73
CA GLU A 36 -7.86 48.75 2.91
C GLU A 36 -7.56 47.37 2.34
N ALA A 37 -8.47 46.40 2.49
CA ALA A 37 -8.33 45.05 1.95
C ALA A 37 -8.37 45.03 0.41
N LEU A 38 -9.26 45.82 -0.22
CA LEU A 38 -9.40 45.91 -1.67
C LEU A 38 -8.09 46.24 -2.40
N ALA A 39 -7.20 47.03 -1.79
CA ALA A 39 -5.93 47.39 -2.41
C ALA A 39 -4.97 46.19 -2.60
N TYR A 40 -5.18 45.10 -1.85
CA TYR A 40 -4.43 43.84 -1.91
C TYR A 40 -5.19 42.72 -2.63
N THR A 41 -6.38 43.00 -3.17
CA THR A 41 -7.13 42.07 -4.04
C THR A 41 -6.59 42.10 -5.48
N PRO A 42 -6.81 41.06 -6.30
CA PRO A 42 -6.33 40.97 -7.70
C PRO A 42 -6.70 42.13 -8.62
N PHE A 43 -7.68 42.92 -8.25
CA PHE A 43 -8.09 44.13 -8.96
C PHE A 43 -6.96 45.18 -9.10
N ASN A 44 -5.86 45.03 -8.32
CA ASN A 44 -4.62 45.80 -8.44
C ASN A 44 -3.41 45.03 -9.03
N SER A 45 -3.47 43.71 -9.26
CA SER A 45 -2.31 42.92 -9.70
C SER A 45 -2.68 41.63 -10.41
N VAL A 46 -2.11 41.38 -11.59
CA VAL A 46 -2.31 40.14 -12.36
C VAL A 46 -1.62 38.95 -11.70
N PHE A 47 -2.39 38.16 -10.95
CA PHE A 47 -2.09 36.76 -10.67
C PHE A 47 -3.36 35.93 -10.87
N PRO A 48 -3.32 34.78 -11.58
CA PRO A 48 -4.44 33.86 -11.67
C PRO A 48 -4.58 33.09 -10.34
N PHE A 49 -5.83 32.81 -9.95
CA PHE A 49 -6.15 32.13 -8.69
C PHE A 49 -6.25 30.63 -8.90
N SER A 50 -5.59 29.87 -8.04
CA SER A 50 -6.20 28.63 -7.55
C SER A 50 -7.06 29.00 -6.33
N PRO A 51 -8.25 28.40 -6.12
CA PRO A 51 -9.00 28.55 -4.88
C PRO A 51 -8.20 28.13 -3.63
N ASP A 52 -7.13 27.35 -3.78
CA ASP A 52 -6.25 26.88 -2.69
C ASP A 52 -5.35 27.96 -2.09
N VAL A 53 -5.25 29.15 -2.71
CA VAL A 53 -4.33 30.23 -2.28
C VAL A 53 -5.06 31.56 -2.16
N VAL A 54 -5.92 31.66 -1.14
CA VAL A 54 -6.47 32.94 -0.66
C VAL A 54 -5.76 33.30 0.65
N PRO A 55 -4.81 34.26 0.65
CA PRO A 55 -4.22 34.75 1.89
C PRO A 55 -5.31 35.40 2.76
N PRO A 56 -5.35 35.17 4.09
CA PRO A 56 -6.25 35.90 4.96
C PRO A 56 -5.94 37.42 4.88
N PRO A 57 -6.95 38.30 4.97
CA PRO A 57 -6.77 39.75 4.84
C PRO A 57 -6.08 40.33 6.08
N LEU A 58 -4.76 40.15 6.15
CA LEU A 58 -3.89 40.63 7.21
C LEU A 58 -3.02 41.78 6.69
N ALA A 59 -2.78 42.80 7.51
CA ALA A 59 -2.10 44.04 7.12
C ALA A 59 -0.55 43.92 6.93
N LEU A 60 -0.08 42.76 6.49
CA LEU A 60 1.33 42.41 6.28
C LEU A 60 1.61 42.21 4.78
N PRO A 61 2.75 42.71 4.25
CA PRO A 61 3.13 42.46 2.86
C PRO A 61 3.57 41.00 2.70
N THR A 62 2.67 40.14 2.22
CA THR A 62 3.00 38.76 1.85
C THR A 62 3.36 38.69 0.36
N THR A 63 4.57 38.23 0.05
CA THR A 63 4.94 37.89 -1.32
C THR A 63 4.21 36.61 -1.71
N SER A 64 3.06 36.76 -2.37
CA SER A 64 2.20 35.64 -2.76
C SER A 64 2.89 34.78 -3.85
N PRO A 65 2.80 33.44 -3.78
CA PRO A 65 3.42 32.56 -4.77
C PRO A 65 2.67 32.63 -6.11
N THR A 66 3.42 32.71 -7.22
CA THR A 66 2.87 32.68 -8.57
C THR A 66 2.49 31.27 -9.02
N ALA A 67 1.29 31.10 -9.57
CA ALA A 67 0.89 29.88 -10.27
C ALA A 67 1.57 29.71 -11.66
N PHE A 68 2.22 30.76 -12.17
CA PHE A 68 3.07 30.68 -13.36
C PHE A 68 4.47 30.20 -12.99
N THR A 69 4.94 29.13 -13.61
CA THR A 69 6.32 28.62 -13.48
C THR A 69 7.31 29.38 -14.35
N GLU A 70 6.85 30.03 -15.44
CA GLU A 70 7.72 30.77 -16.36
C GLU A 70 7.50 32.28 -16.34
N GLN A 71 8.61 33.02 -16.29
CA GLN A 71 8.59 34.48 -16.23
C GLN A 71 8.04 35.14 -17.52
N GLN A 72 8.04 34.42 -18.66
CA GLN A 72 7.43 34.91 -19.89
C GLN A 72 5.90 35.00 -19.78
N GLU A 73 5.25 34.00 -19.18
CA GLU A 73 3.79 33.96 -18.98
C GLU A 73 3.31 35.14 -18.12
N VAL A 74 4.05 35.45 -17.05
CA VAL A 74 3.82 36.63 -16.20
C VAL A 74 3.87 37.93 -17.02
N THR A 75 4.82 38.08 -17.95
CA THR A 75 4.89 39.27 -18.81
C THR A 75 3.76 39.32 -19.84
N HIS A 76 3.33 38.17 -20.36
CA HIS A 76 2.20 38.10 -21.30
C HIS A 76 0.88 38.46 -20.60
N ALA A 77 0.63 37.91 -19.41
CA ALA A 77 -0.55 38.18 -18.61
C ALA A 77 -0.64 39.66 -18.19
N LYS A 78 0.49 40.30 -17.85
CA LYS A 78 0.55 41.75 -17.59
C LYS A 78 0.16 42.59 -18.81
N ARG A 79 0.75 42.34 -19.99
CA ARG A 79 0.37 43.03 -21.24
C ARG A 79 -1.12 42.87 -21.57
N MET A 80 -1.68 41.69 -21.29
CA MET A 80 -3.10 41.40 -21.46
C MET A 80 -4.01 42.25 -20.55
N LEU A 81 -3.64 42.46 -19.27
CA LEU A 81 -4.39 43.36 -18.38
C LEU A 81 -4.19 44.83 -18.77
N ASP A 82 -2.99 45.24 -19.18
CA ASP A 82 -2.74 46.62 -19.63
C ASP A 82 -3.64 46.95 -20.83
N GLN A 83 -3.77 46.04 -21.81
CA GLN A 83 -4.71 46.18 -22.92
C GLN A 83 -6.17 46.30 -22.46
N LEU A 84 -6.63 45.47 -21.50
CA LEU A 84 -7.99 45.58 -20.95
C LEU A 84 -8.20 46.91 -20.22
N SER A 85 -7.20 47.38 -19.47
CA SER A 85 -7.22 48.65 -18.74
C SER A 85 -7.24 49.87 -19.67
N THR A 86 -6.46 49.87 -20.75
CA THR A 86 -6.52 50.91 -21.80
C THR A 86 -7.85 50.90 -22.54
N ASN A 87 -8.45 49.72 -22.77
CA ASN A 87 -9.77 49.62 -23.37
C ASN A 87 -10.90 50.07 -22.42
N ALA A 88 -10.69 50.00 -21.11
CA ALA A 88 -11.66 50.44 -20.09
C ALA A 88 -11.69 51.97 -19.90
N THR A 89 -10.61 52.70 -20.19
CA THR A 89 -10.61 54.17 -20.09
C THR A 89 -11.39 54.87 -21.21
N ASN A 90 -11.64 54.20 -22.33
CA ASN A 90 -12.35 54.75 -23.48
C ASN A 90 -13.87 54.51 -23.37
N ALA A 91 -14.52 55.22 -22.44
CA ALA A 91 -15.92 55.02 -22.05
C ALA A 91 -16.96 55.07 -23.19
N GLY A 92 -16.63 55.67 -24.35
CA GLY A 92 -17.53 55.72 -25.51
C GLY A 92 -17.63 54.42 -26.32
N VAL A 93 -16.56 53.61 -26.37
CA VAL A 93 -16.51 52.35 -27.13
C VAL A 93 -15.61 51.34 -26.42
N ALA A 94 -16.08 50.80 -25.29
CA ALA A 94 -15.44 49.62 -24.71
C ALA A 94 -15.49 48.45 -25.72
N SER A 95 -14.31 47.94 -26.11
CA SER A 95 -14.15 46.82 -27.05
C SER A 95 -15.07 45.64 -26.68
N GLU A 96 -15.64 44.93 -27.67
CA GLU A 96 -16.44 43.72 -27.42
C GLU A 96 -15.69 42.70 -26.56
N ARG A 97 -14.35 42.60 -26.70
CA ARG A 97 -13.52 41.76 -25.83
C ARG A 97 -13.59 42.21 -24.36
N CYS A 98 -13.53 43.51 -24.11
CA CYS A 98 -13.63 44.11 -22.78
C CYS A 98 -15.03 43.89 -22.17
N LYS A 99 -16.10 44.11 -22.95
CA LYS A 99 -17.49 43.85 -22.53
C LYS A 99 -17.78 42.37 -22.28
N LYS A 100 -17.20 41.47 -23.09
CA LYS A 100 -17.31 40.02 -22.90
C LYS A 100 -16.60 39.60 -21.60
N THR A 101 -15.35 39.99 -21.41
CA THR A 101 -14.61 39.69 -20.17
C THR A 101 -15.29 40.29 -18.93
N LEU A 102 -15.92 41.47 -19.03
CA LEU A 102 -16.74 42.03 -17.95
C LEU A 102 -17.92 41.12 -17.59
N ARG A 103 -18.69 40.65 -18.60
CA ARG A 103 -19.80 39.70 -18.41
C ARG A 103 -19.34 38.35 -17.84
N ASP A 104 -18.21 37.83 -18.32
CA ASP A 104 -17.65 36.57 -17.84
C ASP A 104 -17.23 36.69 -16.36
N VAL A 105 -16.63 37.82 -15.95
CA VAL A 105 -16.29 38.11 -14.54
C VAL A 105 -17.54 38.33 -13.69
N GLN A 106 -18.57 39.03 -14.19
CA GLN A 106 -19.84 39.20 -13.48
C GLN A 106 -20.56 37.87 -13.21
N ARG A 107 -20.50 36.91 -14.15
CA ARG A 107 -21.01 35.54 -13.93
C ARG A 107 -20.27 34.79 -12.82
N LEU A 108 -18.96 34.97 -12.70
CA LEU A 108 -18.13 34.38 -11.64
C LEU A 108 -18.31 35.08 -10.28
N LEU A 109 -18.94 36.25 -10.25
CA LEU A 109 -19.22 37.03 -9.05
C LEU A 109 -20.71 36.99 -8.65
N HIS A 110 -21.49 36.06 -9.21
CA HIS A 110 -22.92 35.94 -8.88
C HIS A 110 -23.09 35.44 -7.43
N PRO A 111 -23.96 36.07 -6.60
CA PRO A 111 -24.08 35.74 -5.17
C PRO A 111 -24.29 34.26 -4.87
N ASP A 112 -25.07 33.58 -5.72
CA ASP A 112 -25.46 32.16 -5.57
C ASP A 112 -24.27 31.19 -5.76
N SER A 113 -23.16 31.68 -6.30
CA SER A 113 -21.92 30.93 -6.55
C SER A 113 -20.76 31.31 -5.61
N LEU A 114 -20.97 32.26 -4.69
CA LEU A 114 -19.93 32.78 -3.80
C LEU A 114 -20.10 32.33 -2.35
N THR A 115 -19.00 31.99 -1.69
CA THR A 115 -18.97 31.69 -0.26
C THR A 115 -19.25 32.95 0.58
N THR A 116 -20.34 32.94 1.37
CA THR A 116 -20.73 34.06 2.21
C THR A 116 -19.88 34.16 3.49
N PHE A 117 -19.05 35.18 3.61
CA PHE A 117 -18.26 35.45 4.82
C PHE A 117 -19.03 36.33 5.82
N LYS A 118 -19.25 35.83 7.04
CA LYS A 118 -19.89 36.58 8.14
C LYS A 118 -18.83 37.26 9.01
N PHE A 119 -18.79 38.58 9.00
CA PHE A 119 -17.82 39.35 9.78
C PHE A 119 -18.40 39.76 11.15
N LYS A 120 -17.66 39.47 12.23
CA LYS A 120 -17.94 40.05 13.56
C LYS A 120 -17.59 41.54 13.54
N MET A 121 -18.46 42.39 14.09
CA MET A 121 -18.10 43.80 14.32
C MET A 121 -16.92 43.88 15.32
N PRO A 122 -15.91 44.73 15.07
CA PRO A 122 -14.90 45.04 16.09
C PRO A 122 -15.57 45.72 17.29
N GLU A 123 -15.22 45.31 18.50
CA GLU A 123 -15.69 45.99 19.71
C GLU A 123 -15.31 47.47 19.69
N LYS A 124 -16.29 48.35 19.92
CA LYS A 124 -16.04 49.77 20.21
C LYS A 124 -15.37 49.88 21.58
N LYS A 125 -14.04 49.76 21.62
CA LYS A 125 -13.26 50.17 22.80
C LYS A 125 -13.50 51.67 23.03
N HIS A 126 -14.07 52.00 24.18
CA HIS A 126 -14.08 53.38 24.66
C HIS A 126 -12.62 53.81 24.89
N SER A 127 -12.15 54.74 24.06
CA SER A 127 -10.82 55.31 24.16
C SER A 127 -10.81 56.49 25.13
N SER A 128 -10.20 56.33 26.30
CA SER A 128 -9.55 57.43 27.00
C SER A 128 -8.09 57.53 26.54
N ASP A 129 -7.60 58.76 26.46
CA ASP A 129 -6.20 59.18 26.33
C ASP A 129 -5.44 58.94 25.01
N HIS A 130 -5.50 59.99 24.19
CA HIS A 130 -4.44 60.61 23.41
C HIS A 130 -3.04 59.92 23.34
N SER A 131 -2.62 59.58 22.12
CA SER A 131 -1.28 59.98 21.62
C SER A 131 -1.23 60.01 20.08
N THR A 132 -0.19 60.64 19.54
CA THR A 132 -0.14 61.31 18.24
C THR A 132 0.31 60.47 17.03
N ALA A 133 -0.43 60.64 15.93
CA ALA A 133 0.03 60.94 14.55
C ALA A 133 1.07 60.07 13.79
N ASN A 134 0.76 59.94 12.50
CA ASN A 134 1.60 59.67 11.32
C ASN A 134 1.95 58.22 10.90
N GLY A 135 1.50 57.91 9.68
CA GLY A 135 1.78 56.68 8.93
C GLY A 135 1.01 56.68 7.61
N ASN A 136 1.16 57.73 6.80
CA ASN A 136 0.35 57.98 5.59
C ASN A 136 0.66 56.95 4.48
N ARG A 137 0.05 55.76 4.53
CA ARG A 137 0.13 54.75 3.45
C ARG A 137 -0.83 55.13 2.32
N GLN A 138 -0.30 55.74 1.26
CA GLN A 138 -1.02 55.85 -0.01
C GLN A 138 -1.29 54.43 -0.55
N LEU A 139 -2.56 54.04 -0.63
CA LEU A 139 -2.99 52.78 -1.22
C LEU A 139 -2.83 52.84 -2.76
N PRO A 140 -2.35 51.78 -3.42
CA PRO A 140 -2.23 51.75 -4.87
C PRO A 140 -3.62 51.86 -5.55
N PRO A 141 -3.78 52.72 -6.57
CA PRO A 141 -5.07 53.01 -7.17
C PRO A 141 -5.57 51.87 -8.08
N LEU A 142 -6.83 51.48 -7.93
CA LEU A 142 -7.51 50.47 -8.75
C LEU A 142 -7.34 50.73 -10.26
N SER A 143 -6.96 49.68 -10.99
CA SER A 143 -6.86 49.73 -12.46
C SER A 143 -8.21 50.13 -13.10
N PRO A 144 -8.22 50.80 -14.27
CA PRO A 144 -9.46 51.24 -14.91
C PRO A 144 -10.46 50.10 -15.18
N PHE A 145 -9.99 48.93 -15.61
CA PHE A 145 -10.86 47.77 -15.82
C PHE A 145 -11.41 47.23 -14.49
N ALA A 146 -10.58 47.11 -13.45
CA ALA A 146 -11.03 46.70 -12.13
C ALA A 146 -12.08 47.64 -11.53
N ARG A 147 -11.88 48.95 -11.71
CA ARG A 147 -12.83 49.97 -11.24
C ARG A 147 -14.19 49.84 -11.93
N MET A 148 -14.18 49.51 -13.23
CA MET A 148 -15.38 49.22 -14.01
C MET A 148 -16.09 47.94 -13.53
N VAL A 149 -15.36 46.87 -13.18
CA VAL A 149 -15.94 45.67 -12.54
C VAL A 149 -16.57 46.04 -11.19
N SER A 150 -15.84 46.74 -10.31
CA SER A 150 -16.32 47.08 -8.97
C SER A 150 -17.51 48.04 -8.95
N SER A 151 -17.67 48.88 -9.99
CA SER A 151 -18.80 49.80 -10.11
C SER A 151 -20.01 49.21 -10.84
N SER A 152 -19.87 48.02 -11.44
CA SER A 152 -20.93 47.33 -12.20
C SER A 152 -21.32 45.98 -11.60
N THR A 153 -20.82 45.67 -10.41
CA THR A 153 -21.14 44.45 -9.67
C THR A 153 -21.54 44.86 -8.26
N ASP A 154 -22.81 44.66 -7.90
CA ASP A 154 -23.32 44.93 -6.56
C ASP A 154 -23.23 43.66 -5.71
N VAL A 155 -22.47 43.69 -4.62
CA VAL A 155 -22.20 42.51 -3.77
C VAL A 155 -22.58 42.86 -2.33
N SER A 156 -23.74 42.37 -1.91
CA SER A 156 -24.26 42.61 -0.56
C SER A 156 -23.43 41.90 0.51
N TYR A 157 -22.97 42.63 1.52
CA TYR A 157 -22.29 42.08 2.69
C TYR A 157 -23.05 42.42 3.98
N HIS A 158 -23.07 41.50 4.94
CA HIS A 158 -23.84 41.62 6.18
C HIS A 158 -22.93 41.61 7.42
N TYR A 159 -23.21 42.50 8.37
CA TYR A 159 -22.64 42.47 9.72
C TYR A 159 -23.62 41.83 10.70
N LEU A 160 -23.11 41.08 11.66
CA LEU A 160 -23.91 40.56 12.78
C LEU A 160 -24.37 41.72 13.68
N THR A 161 -25.68 41.98 13.71
CA THR A 161 -26.33 42.88 14.69
C THR A 161 -26.46 42.21 16.06
N GLN A 162 -26.48 43.03 17.11
CA GLN A 162 -26.13 42.61 18.47
C GLN A 162 -27.26 41.92 19.27
N GLU A 163 -28.40 41.57 18.65
CA GLU A 163 -29.63 41.18 19.35
C GLU A 163 -29.90 39.66 19.46
N GLU A 164 -29.17 38.79 18.77
CA GLU A 164 -29.43 37.33 18.77
C GLU A 164 -28.67 36.52 19.84
N VAL A 165 -28.00 37.16 20.82
CA VAL A 165 -27.32 36.47 21.93
C VAL A 165 -28.00 36.74 23.26
N LYS A 166 -28.90 35.84 23.68
CA LYS A 166 -29.45 35.83 25.04
C LYS A 166 -28.39 35.39 26.05
N ALA A 167 -27.87 36.36 26.82
CA ALA A 167 -26.99 36.13 27.96
C ALA A 167 -27.78 35.76 29.26
N PRO A 168 -27.15 35.09 30.24
CA PRO A 168 -27.85 34.51 31.39
C PRO A 168 -28.11 35.53 32.54
N ALA A 169 -29.19 35.32 33.29
CA ALA A 169 -29.60 36.20 34.38
C ALA A 169 -29.04 35.77 35.76
N LYS A 170 -28.45 36.72 36.51
CA LYS A 170 -28.28 36.65 37.97
C LYS A 170 -29.18 37.70 38.66
N ARG A 171 -29.67 37.36 39.87
CA ARG A 171 -30.74 38.05 40.62
C ARG A 171 -30.31 39.30 41.41
N LYS A 172 -31.33 40.08 41.82
CA LYS A 172 -31.48 41.08 42.93
C LYS A 172 -31.79 42.51 42.40
N VAL A 173 -32.66 43.34 43.00
CA VAL A 173 -33.48 43.23 44.23
C VAL A 173 -34.73 44.18 44.19
N ASP A 174 -35.82 43.73 44.84
CA ASP A 174 -37.00 44.39 45.49
C ASP A 174 -37.69 45.71 45.04
N GLY A 175 -39.04 45.64 45.03
CA GLY A 175 -39.95 46.68 45.57
C GLY A 175 -40.66 47.63 44.58
N VAL A 176 -41.95 48.05 44.72
CA VAL A 176 -43.00 47.83 45.74
C VAL A 176 -44.42 48.06 45.12
N ARG A 177 -45.33 47.08 45.29
CA ARG A 177 -46.80 47.13 45.61
C ARG A 177 -47.80 48.07 44.90
N LEU A 178 -48.95 47.50 44.47
CA LEU A 178 -50.32 47.85 44.91
C LEU A 178 -51.35 46.73 44.57
N GLU A 179 -52.35 46.53 45.45
CA GLU A 179 -53.34 45.42 45.51
C GLU A 179 -54.78 45.93 45.15
N PRO A 180 -55.96 45.27 45.40
CA PRO A 180 -56.29 43.91 45.94
C PRO A 180 -57.53 43.14 45.34
N GLN A 181 -57.72 41.84 45.70
CA GLN A 181 -58.94 41.26 46.37
C GLN A 181 -59.24 39.72 46.16
N VAL A 182 -58.81 38.89 47.13
CA VAL A 182 -59.53 37.86 47.96
C VAL A 182 -60.74 37.01 47.44
N ARG A 183 -60.65 35.64 47.54
CA ARG A 183 -61.55 34.73 48.35
C ARG A 183 -61.21 33.20 48.27
N ILE A 184 -61.68 32.42 49.27
CA ILE A 184 -61.44 30.99 49.62
C ILE A 184 -62.56 30.51 50.63
N PRO A 185 -62.71 29.24 51.14
CA PRO A 185 -62.28 27.88 50.73
C PRO A 185 -63.35 26.72 50.90
N THR A 186 -63.01 25.44 50.59
CA THR A 186 -63.58 24.12 51.13
C THR A 186 -65.04 23.68 50.80
N PRO A 187 -65.51 22.40 51.03
CA PRO A 187 -64.96 21.25 51.79
C PRO A 187 -65.03 19.82 51.11
N GLN A 188 -64.78 18.76 51.91
CA GLN A 188 -64.69 17.30 51.57
C GLN A 188 -66.03 16.51 51.62
N SER A 189 -66.05 15.24 51.14
CA SER A 189 -66.85 14.13 51.73
C SER A 189 -66.37 12.70 51.36
N TYR A 190 -66.67 11.72 52.23
CA TYR A 190 -66.49 10.24 52.16
C TYR A 190 -67.92 9.58 52.27
N PRO A 191 -68.19 8.23 52.43
CA PRO A 191 -67.35 7.02 52.64
C PRO A 191 -67.78 5.68 51.93
N ARG A 192 -67.00 4.58 52.12
CA ARG A 192 -67.38 3.17 52.51
C ARG A 192 -66.78 1.95 51.75
N GLN A 193 -65.91 1.22 52.48
CA GLN A 193 -65.97 -0.22 52.86
C GLN A 193 -65.59 -1.43 51.93
N THR A 194 -64.72 -2.28 52.52
CA THR A 194 -64.67 -3.78 52.59
C THR A 194 -64.01 -4.68 51.54
N ASP A 195 -62.84 -5.26 51.93
CA ASP A 195 -62.43 -6.69 51.80
C ASP A 195 -63.35 -7.64 52.64
N PRO A 196 -63.28 -9.02 52.68
CA PRO A 196 -62.12 -9.91 52.38
C PRO A 196 -62.36 -11.39 51.89
N GLN A 197 -61.25 -12.13 51.68
CA GLN A 197 -60.93 -13.56 52.01
C GLN A 197 -61.79 -14.81 51.63
N ALA A 198 -61.11 -15.74 50.93
CA ALA A 198 -60.81 -17.16 51.28
C ALA A 198 -61.80 -18.37 51.16
N ASN A 199 -61.19 -19.51 50.76
CA ASN A 199 -61.50 -20.94 51.00
C ASN A 199 -62.71 -21.68 50.38
N GLY A 200 -62.42 -22.76 49.62
CA GLY A 200 -62.63 -24.12 50.14
C GLY A 200 -63.60 -25.11 49.44
N TYR A 201 -63.04 -26.05 48.67
CA TYR A 201 -63.44 -27.48 48.49
C TYR A 201 -64.85 -27.92 47.98
N VAL A 202 -64.87 -28.83 46.99
CA VAL A 202 -65.29 -30.27 47.05
C VAL A 202 -65.64 -30.83 45.63
N THR A 203 -65.20 -32.08 45.39
CA THR A 203 -65.33 -33.00 44.22
C THR A 203 -66.76 -33.61 44.05
N PRO A 204 -67.11 -34.57 43.12
CA PRO A 204 -66.30 -35.64 42.49
C PRO A 204 -66.56 -36.04 40.99
N GLN A 205 -65.72 -36.97 40.53
CA GLN A 205 -65.73 -37.86 39.34
C GLN A 205 -66.83 -38.99 39.42
N PRO A 206 -66.93 -40.02 38.52
CA PRO A 206 -66.11 -40.42 37.35
C PRO A 206 -66.89 -40.87 36.06
N ASP A 207 -66.15 -41.28 35.00
CA ASP A 207 -66.22 -42.60 34.28
C ASP A 207 -65.93 -42.59 32.75
N LEU A 208 -65.46 -43.75 32.26
CA LEU A 208 -64.83 -44.12 30.96
C LEU A 208 -65.38 -45.51 30.53
N PRO A 209 -65.04 -46.17 29.38
CA PRO A 209 -64.45 -45.80 28.06
C PRO A 209 -65.37 -46.40 26.91
N PRO A 210 -64.94 -47.03 25.75
CA PRO A 210 -63.68 -47.03 24.97
C PRO A 210 -63.77 -46.93 23.39
N SER A 211 -62.61 -46.62 22.78
CA SER A 211 -62.00 -47.13 21.51
C SER A 211 -62.67 -47.10 20.12
N GLY A 212 -61.88 -46.70 19.08
CA GLY A 212 -62.22 -46.97 17.66
C GLY A 212 -61.41 -46.29 16.52
N SER A 213 -60.06 -46.38 16.52
CA SER A 213 -59.09 -46.18 15.39
C SER A 213 -59.59 -45.81 13.96
N GLN A 214 -59.03 -44.86 13.19
CA GLN A 214 -57.64 -44.78 12.69
C GLN A 214 -57.22 -43.37 12.16
N SER A 215 -55.90 -43.16 11.99
CA SER A 215 -55.20 -41.93 11.54
C SER A 215 -54.99 -41.91 9.99
N SER A 216 -54.50 -40.87 9.28
CA SER A 216 -53.72 -39.69 9.69
C SER A 216 -53.82 -38.49 8.71
N ARG A 217 -53.87 -37.27 9.27
CA ARG A 217 -53.45 -36.01 8.60
C ARG A 217 -52.69 -35.15 9.63
N LEU A 218 -51.62 -34.51 9.19
CA LEU A 218 -50.71 -33.74 10.04
C LEU A 218 -51.13 -32.26 10.12
N GLN A 219 -51.43 -31.77 11.33
CA GLN A 219 -51.07 -30.42 11.79
C GLN A 219 -51.30 -30.27 13.30
N ALA A 220 -50.54 -29.34 13.91
CA ALA A 220 -50.53 -28.93 15.32
C ALA A 220 -49.99 -29.94 16.37
N VAL A 221 -48.92 -29.56 17.06
CA VAL A 221 -48.53 -30.06 18.39
C VAL A 221 -48.25 -28.86 19.29
N ILE A 222 -48.67 -28.98 20.55
CA ILE A 222 -48.71 -27.92 21.57
C ILE A 222 -47.45 -27.97 22.44
N VAL A 223 -47.12 -26.83 23.06
CA VAL A 223 -46.02 -26.64 24.02
C VAL A 223 -46.14 -27.58 25.22
N SER A 224 -45.02 -28.13 25.70
CA SER A 224 -44.94 -28.88 26.96
C SER A 224 -44.03 -28.17 27.97
N GLU A 225 -44.36 -28.30 29.26
CA GLU A 225 -43.75 -27.56 30.37
C GLU A 225 -42.37 -28.08 30.83
N LYS A 226 -41.76 -27.31 31.73
CA LYS A 226 -40.38 -27.46 32.21
C LYS A 226 -40.23 -28.64 33.20
N LEU A 227 -39.18 -29.44 33.06
CA LEU A 227 -38.77 -30.42 34.08
C LEU A 227 -38.40 -29.74 35.41
N THR A 228 -38.74 -30.39 36.51
CA THR A 228 -38.57 -29.87 37.88
C THR A 228 -37.13 -30.05 38.41
N PRO A 229 -36.70 -29.29 39.44
CA PRO A 229 -35.34 -29.38 39.97
C PRO A 229 -34.93 -30.79 40.46
N ALA A 230 -35.88 -31.59 40.96
CA ALA A 230 -35.61 -32.97 41.39
C ALA A 230 -35.16 -33.88 40.24
N GLN A 231 -35.66 -33.66 39.02
CA GLN A 231 -35.33 -34.45 37.83
C GLN A 231 -33.96 -34.07 37.22
N ARG A 232 -33.25 -33.07 37.77
CA ARG A 232 -31.87 -32.74 37.38
C ARG A 232 -30.82 -33.42 38.25
N ALA A 233 -31.22 -34.01 39.38
CA ALA A 233 -30.29 -34.57 40.36
C ALA A 233 -29.75 -35.98 40.01
N GLU A 234 -30.30 -36.65 38.98
CA GLU A 234 -29.87 -38.00 38.57
C GLU A 234 -28.79 -38.04 37.47
N TYR A 235 -28.39 -36.89 36.90
CA TYR A 235 -27.36 -36.85 35.86
C TYR A 235 -25.96 -36.66 36.45
N HIS A 236 -25.33 -37.77 36.83
CA HIS A 236 -23.94 -37.78 37.27
C HIS A 236 -22.96 -37.44 36.14
N TYR A 237 -22.02 -36.54 36.45
CA TYR A 237 -20.88 -36.20 35.61
C TYR A 237 -19.85 -37.35 35.62
N MET A 238 -19.46 -37.85 34.44
CA MET A 238 -18.32 -38.76 34.30
C MET A 238 -17.12 -38.01 33.71
N SER A 239 -15.99 -38.07 34.40
CA SER A 239 -14.72 -37.43 34.02
C SER A 239 -13.89 -38.32 33.11
N GLU A 240 -13.01 -37.68 32.34
CA GLU A 240 -12.10 -38.30 31.35
C GLU A 240 -11.12 -39.32 31.98
N ALA A 241 -10.92 -40.47 31.31
CA ALA A 241 -9.62 -41.15 31.12
C ALA A 241 -9.74 -42.42 30.23
N ASP A 242 -8.68 -42.69 29.47
CA ASP A 242 -8.25 -43.98 28.89
C ASP A 242 -9.18 -44.80 27.98
N SER A 243 -8.96 -44.68 26.66
CA SER A 243 -8.57 -45.84 25.84
C SER A 243 -7.97 -45.41 24.48
N HIS A 244 -6.69 -45.74 24.27
CA HIS A 244 -6.03 -45.60 22.96
C HIS A 244 -6.59 -46.61 21.95
N TYR A 245 -6.75 -46.20 20.68
CA TYR A 245 -6.14 -46.86 19.51
C TYR A 245 -6.19 -45.94 18.27
N ASN A 246 -5.16 -46.04 17.40
CA ASN A 246 -4.94 -45.14 16.27
C ASN A 246 -5.77 -45.48 15.02
N ALA A 247 -6.32 -44.45 14.36
CA ALA A 247 -6.39 -44.33 12.90
C ALA A 247 -6.56 -42.85 12.50
N GLN A 248 -5.96 -42.43 11.38
CA GLN A 248 -5.99 -41.05 10.89
C GLN A 248 -7.16 -40.84 9.93
N ASP A 249 -7.99 -39.81 10.19
CA ASP A 249 -8.54 -38.81 9.25
C ASP A 249 -9.88 -38.25 9.75
N PRO A 250 -10.01 -36.91 9.90
CA PRO A 250 -11.30 -36.28 10.13
C PRO A 250 -11.70 -35.34 8.97
N THR A 251 -12.50 -35.85 8.03
CA THR A 251 -13.40 -35.01 7.22
C THR A 251 -14.79 -34.95 7.89
N PRO A 252 -15.18 -33.84 8.53
CA PRO A 252 -16.53 -33.68 9.03
C PRO A 252 -17.43 -33.12 7.92
N SER A 253 -18.05 -34.02 7.15
CA SER A 253 -19.16 -33.67 6.26
C SER A 253 -20.32 -33.09 7.07
N LYS A 254 -20.52 -31.76 6.99
CA LYS A 254 -21.72 -31.10 7.51
C LYS A 254 -22.74 -30.94 6.39
N LYS A 255 -23.90 -31.56 6.57
CA LYS A 255 -25.03 -31.44 5.65
C LYS A 255 -25.56 -30.00 5.62
N ASN A 256 -25.93 -29.56 4.42
CA ASN A 256 -26.66 -28.32 4.18
C ASN A 256 -28.00 -28.31 4.91
N ASP A 257 -28.31 -27.17 5.56
CA ASP A 257 -29.68 -26.69 5.73
C ASP A 257 -29.82 -25.38 4.96
N LYS A 258 -30.69 -25.37 3.96
CA LYS A 258 -31.02 -24.18 3.15
C LYS A 258 -32.04 -23.34 3.91
N LEU A 259 -31.83 -22.03 4.04
CA LEU A 259 -32.89 -21.11 4.44
C LEU A 259 -32.82 -19.78 3.70
N VAL A 260 -33.99 -19.32 3.24
CA VAL A 260 -34.21 -18.12 2.44
C VAL A 260 -34.72 -17.00 3.36
N HIS A 261 -34.32 -15.75 3.04
CA HIS A 261 -34.75 -14.48 3.66
C HIS A 261 -34.28 -14.14 5.09
N GLY A 262 -33.37 -13.16 5.17
CA GLY A 262 -33.67 -11.87 5.80
C GLY A 262 -33.56 -11.75 7.33
N TYR A 263 -33.72 -12.84 8.08
CA TYR A 263 -33.49 -12.86 9.52
C TYR A 263 -32.62 -14.07 9.88
N ARG A 264 -31.41 -13.82 10.42
CA ARG A 264 -30.61 -14.89 11.03
C ARG A 264 -31.44 -15.54 12.13
N SER A 265 -31.74 -16.83 11.99
CA SER A 265 -32.22 -17.65 13.10
C SER A 265 -31.09 -17.80 14.11
N VAL A 266 -31.01 -16.87 15.05
CA VAL A 266 -30.06 -16.93 16.17
C VAL A 266 -30.30 -18.25 16.89
N SER A 267 -29.30 -19.14 16.92
CA SER A 267 -29.37 -20.38 17.69
C SER A 267 -29.77 -20.06 19.14
N VAL A 268 -30.58 -20.92 19.75
CA VAL A 268 -31.08 -20.74 21.12
C VAL A 268 -29.91 -20.43 22.08
N ASP A 269 -28.77 -21.11 21.90
CA ASP A 269 -27.52 -20.88 22.65
C ASP A 269 -26.95 -19.48 22.46
N GLN A 270 -27.01 -18.92 21.25
CA GLN A 270 -26.46 -17.59 20.96
C GLN A 270 -27.36 -16.48 21.51
N LYS A 271 -28.69 -16.70 21.53
CA LYS A 271 -29.61 -15.79 22.23
C LYS A 271 -29.35 -15.81 23.74
N GLN A 272 -29.26 -17.00 24.34
CA GLN A 272 -28.95 -17.16 25.78
C GLN A 272 -27.59 -16.54 26.15
N LYS A 273 -26.56 -16.70 25.32
CA LYS A 273 -25.25 -16.04 25.50
C LYS A 273 -25.35 -14.51 25.43
N GLY A 274 -26.19 -13.97 24.55
CA GLY A 274 -26.48 -12.53 24.48
C GLY A 274 -27.20 -12.02 25.73
N ASP A 275 -28.27 -12.70 26.15
CA ASP A 275 -29.06 -12.35 27.34
C ASP A 275 -28.20 -12.40 28.62
N LEU A 276 -27.37 -13.44 28.78
CA LEU A 276 -26.42 -13.55 29.89
C LEU A 276 -25.33 -12.46 29.85
N ALA A 277 -24.87 -12.04 28.68
CA ALA A 277 -23.90 -10.95 28.56
C ALA A 277 -24.50 -9.61 29.02
N VAL A 278 -25.76 -9.32 28.67
CA VAL A 278 -26.48 -8.12 29.11
C VAL A 278 -26.70 -8.14 30.62
N GLN A 279 -27.16 -9.26 31.18
CA GLN A 279 -27.36 -9.42 32.63
C GLN A 279 -26.06 -9.18 33.42
N ASN A 280 -24.95 -9.80 33.01
CA ASN A 280 -23.65 -9.59 33.65
C ASN A 280 -23.17 -8.14 33.59
N LEU A 281 -23.45 -7.42 32.49
CA LEU A 281 -23.15 -6.00 32.40
C LEU A 281 -24.05 -5.17 33.32
N GLN A 282 -25.36 -5.44 33.35
CA GLN A 282 -26.30 -4.72 34.21
C GLN A 282 -25.97 -4.88 35.70
N SER A 283 -25.63 -6.09 36.16
CA SER A 283 -25.16 -6.32 37.54
C SER A 283 -23.88 -5.53 37.85
N LEU A 284 -22.89 -5.56 36.95
CA LEU A 284 -21.64 -4.81 37.12
C LEU A 284 -21.86 -3.29 37.15
N LEU A 285 -22.75 -2.77 36.30
CA LEU A 285 -23.09 -1.34 36.28
C LEU A 285 -23.81 -0.93 37.58
N LEU A 286 -24.71 -1.76 38.11
CA LEU A 286 -25.39 -1.50 39.37
C LEU A 286 -24.40 -1.44 40.55
N GLU A 287 -23.46 -2.38 40.64
CA GLU A 287 -22.39 -2.36 41.65
C GLU A 287 -21.53 -1.08 41.56
N ILE A 288 -21.12 -0.69 40.35
CA ILE A 288 -20.31 0.52 40.10
C ILE A 288 -21.08 1.80 40.44
N PHE A 289 -22.35 1.91 40.03
CA PHE A 289 -23.17 3.09 40.28
C PHE A 289 -23.54 3.25 41.75
N GLU A 290 -23.86 2.16 42.45
CA GLU A 290 -24.04 2.20 43.90
C GLU A 290 -22.78 2.69 44.63
N ALA A 291 -21.59 2.29 44.18
CA ALA A 291 -20.33 2.73 44.76
C ALA A 291 -19.99 4.19 44.43
N GLU A 292 -20.34 4.68 43.23
CA GLU A 292 -20.23 6.09 42.85
C GLU A 292 -21.21 6.97 43.66
N ASP A 293 -22.46 6.53 43.85
CA ASP A 293 -23.44 7.27 44.65
C ASP A 293 -23.02 7.35 46.13
N LYS A 294 -22.34 6.32 46.66
CA LYS A 294 -21.71 6.30 48.01
C LYS A 294 -20.45 7.18 48.12
N LEU A 295 -19.95 7.77 47.04
CA LEU A 295 -18.83 8.73 47.04
C LEU A 295 -19.29 10.19 47.03
N GLN A 296 -20.56 10.46 46.75
CA GLN A 296 -21.09 11.82 46.89
C GLN A 296 -21.18 12.19 48.38
N PRO A 297 -20.79 13.41 48.77
CA PRO A 297 -20.82 13.82 50.17
C PRO A 297 -22.26 13.97 50.64
N ASP A 298 -22.75 12.97 51.39
CA ASP A 298 -23.96 13.13 52.21
C ASP A 298 -23.68 14.14 53.35
N THR A 299 -24.76 14.62 53.95
CA THR A 299 -24.93 15.55 55.08
C THR A 299 -24.08 15.32 56.34
N SER A 300 -23.18 14.33 56.34
CA SER A 300 -22.28 13.95 57.45
C SER A 300 -20.78 14.08 57.14
N GLU A 301 -20.38 14.53 55.94
CA GLU A 301 -18.98 14.71 55.48
C GLU A 301 -18.05 13.46 55.54
N ALA A 302 -18.58 12.27 55.83
CA ALA A 302 -17.82 11.03 55.96
C ALA A 302 -17.86 10.17 54.68
N ILE A 303 -16.70 10.03 54.01
CA ILE A 303 -16.52 9.08 52.90
C ILE A 303 -16.39 7.66 53.48
N SER A 304 -17.13 6.69 52.96
CA SER A 304 -17.05 5.30 53.45
C SER A 304 -15.76 4.62 52.97
N VAL A 305 -15.16 3.80 53.85
CA VAL A 305 -13.89 3.10 53.57
C VAL A 305 -14.06 2.07 52.44
N ASP A 306 -15.24 1.45 52.32
CA ASP A 306 -15.51 0.40 51.33
C ASP A 306 -15.50 0.92 49.88
N SER A 307 -15.81 2.19 49.63
CA SER A 307 -15.77 2.78 48.29
C SER A 307 -14.36 2.83 47.67
N SER A 308 -13.31 2.76 48.50
CA SER A 308 -11.90 2.74 48.06
C SER A 308 -11.50 1.46 47.32
N ALA A 309 -12.29 0.38 47.40
CA ALA A 309 -12.03 -0.87 46.69
C ALA A 309 -12.47 -0.84 45.21
N ILE A 310 -13.25 0.17 44.81
CA ILE A 310 -13.81 0.32 43.46
C ILE A 310 -13.27 1.58 42.78
N PHE A 311 -13.02 2.64 43.54
CA PHE A 311 -12.55 3.93 43.04
C PHE A 311 -11.24 4.38 43.69
N ALA A 312 -10.32 4.84 42.85
CA ALA A 312 -9.13 5.59 43.23
C ALA A 312 -9.35 7.09 43.02
N LEU A 313 -8.76 7.92 43.87
CA LEU A 313 -8.62 9.35 43.59
C LEU A 313 -7.41 9.56 42.66
N CYS A 314 -7.62 10.25 41.54
CA CYS A 314 -6.57 10.63 40.61
C CYS A 314 -6.53 12.15 40.46
N ASP A 315 -5.35 12.74 40.59
CA ASP A 315 -5.17 14.19 40.46
C ASP A 315 -5.25 14.61 38.98
N THR A 316 -6.06 15.63 38.73
CA THR A 316 -6.20 16.32 37.44
C THR A 316 -5.95 17.81 37.62
N GLU A 317 -5.79 18.56 36.54
CA GLU A 317 -5.58 20.02 36.59
C GLU A 317 -6.72 20.78 37.31
N ASP A 318 -7.94 20.22 37.30
CA ASP A 318 -9.12 20.77 37.99
C ASP A 318 -9.35 20.21 39.42
N GLY A 319 -8.45 19.34 39.91
CA GLY A 319 -8.52 18.72 41.24
C GLY A 319 -8.52 17.18 41.21
N SER A 320 -8.63 16.56 42.39
CA SER A 320 -8.67 15.10 42.53
C SER A 320 -10.06 14.55 42.17
N VAL A 321 -10.12 13.62 41.21
CA VAL A 321 -11.36 13.07 40.66
C VAL A 321 -11.43 11.56 40.92
N PRO A 322 -12.60 10.99 41.31
CA PRO A 322 -12.76 9.54 41.42
C PRO A 322 -12.71 8.87 40.04
N VAL A 323 -11.87 7.84 39.95
CA VAL A 323 -11.62 7.02 38.75
C VAL A 323 -11.73 5.54 39.14
N LEU A 324 -12.30 4.71 38.27
CA LEU A 324 -12.41 3.27 38.52
C LEU A 324 -11.04 2.60 38.64
N GLU A 325 -10.91 1.67 39.60
CA GLU A 325 -9.69 0.91 39.76
C GLU A 325 -9.42 -0.05 38.58
N GLN A 326 -8.15 -0.44 38.40
CA GLN A 326 -7.68 -1.12 37.18
C GLN A 326 -8.43 -2.43 36.89
N GLU A 327 -8.76 -3.20 37.94
CA GLU A 327 -9.57 -4.40 37.80
C GLU A 327 -10.99 -4.10 37.32
N TRP A 328 -11.65 -3.09 37.89
CA TRP A 328 -13.02 -2.72 37.58
C TRP A 328 -13.13 -2.13 36.17
N GLN A 329 -12.21 -1.24 35.80
CA GLN A 329 -12.13 -0.70 34.44
C GLN A 329 -11.89 -1.79 33.38
N THR A 330 -11.11 -2.83 33.71
CA THR A 330 -10.86 -3.99 32.83
C THR A 330 -12.08 -4.93 32.76
N LYS A 331 -12.76 -5.19 33.88
CA LYS A 331 -14.03 -5.93 33.95
C LYS A 331 -15.11 -5.22 33.12
N LEU A 332 -15.16 -3.89 33.16
CA LEU A 332 -16.10 -3.06 32.42
C LEU A 332 -15.90 -3.15 30.90
N ASP A 333 -14.68 -2.91 30.39
CA ASP A 333 -14.34 -3.09 28.96
C ASP A 333 -14.68 -4.49 28.44
N SER A 334 -14.39 -5.52 29.25
CA SER A 334 -14.65 -6.93 28.90
C SER A 334 -16.15 -7.24 28.76
N ASN A 335 -16.99 -6.73 29.66
CA ASN A 335 -18.44 -6.94 29.58
C ASN A 335 -19.09 -6.12 28.46
N PHE A 336 -18.68 -4.86 28.24
CA PHE A 336 -19.09 -4.11 27.06
C PHE A 336 -18.68 -4.81 25.76
N GLN A 337 -17.46 -5.36 25.68
CA GLN A 337 -17.03 -6.14 24.51
C GLN A 337 -17.95 -7.35 24.25
N LYS A 338 -18.37 -8.08 25.29
CA LYS A 338 -19.29 -9.23 25.15
C LYS A 338 -20.69 -8.82 24.69
N VAL A 339 -21.25 -7.74 25.24
CA VAL A 339 -22.57 -7.23 24.84
C VAL A 339 -22.56 -6.72 23.40
N ILE A 340 -21.54 -5.97 23.03
CA ILE A 340 -21.37 -5.43 21.67
C ILE A 340 -21.10 -6.54 20.65
N ALA A 341 -20.31 -7.56 20.99
CA ALA A 341 -20.05 -8.71 20.11
C ALA A 341 -21.31 -9.54 19.81
N ASN A 342 -22.32 -9.50 20.68
CA ASN A 342 -23.63 -10.11 20.45
C ASN A 342 -24.65 -9.15 19.80
N GLY A 343 -24.29 -7.87 19.59
CA GLY A 343 -25.19 -6.86 19.01
C GLY A 343 -26.34 -6.44 19.92
N ARG A 344 -26.16 -6.48 21.25
CA ARG A 344 -27.21 -6.26 22.26
C ARG A 344 -27.01 -5.00 23.11
N LEU A 345 -26.37 -3.96 22.56
CA LEU A 345 -26.16 -2.71 23.31
C LEU A 345 -27.48 -1.95 23.58
N ASP A 346 -28.45 -2.06 22.67
CA ASP A 346 -29.74 -1.38 22.76
C ASP A 346 -30.62 -1.84 23.95
N ASP A 347 -30.27 -2.97 24.59
CA ASP A 347 -30.93 -3.45 25.81
C ASP A 347 -30.36 -2.80 27.10
N VAL A 348 -29.37 -1.91 26.97
CA VAL A 348 -28.77 -1.16 28.08
C VAL A 348 -29.36 0.26 28.11
N GLU A 349 -29.80 0.70 29.29
CA GLU A 349 -30.42 2.01 29.46
C GLU A 349 -29.47 3.16 29.08
N ILE A 350 -29.97 4.12 28.30
CA ILE A 350 -29.18 5.23 27.74
C ILE A 350 -28.56 6.09 28.86
N ASP A 351 -29.30 6.34 29.94
CA ASP A 351 -28.80 7.11 31.09
C ASP A 351 -27.62 6.38 31.77
N GLY A 352 -27.66 5.04 31.83
CA GLY A 352 -26.54 4.22 32.28
C GLY A 352 -25.33 4.32 31.35
N LEU A 353 -25.53 4.34 30.04
CA LEU A 353 -24.44 4.54 29.06
C LEU A 353 -23.79 5.92 29.23
N ILE A 354 -24.58 6.99 29.41
CA ILE A 354 -24.08 8.35 29.64
C ILE A 354 -23.31 8.44 30.98
N ARG A 355 -23.81 7.76 32.03
CA ARG A 355 -23.14 7.69 33.34
C ARG A 355 -21.77 7.00 33.24
N VAL A 356 -21.69 5.87 32.52
CA VAL A 356 -20.41 5.22 32.18
C VAL A 356 -19.48 6.14 31.39
N GLN A 357 -20.02 6.92 30.44
CA GLN A 357 -19.20 7.83 29.64
C GLN A 357 -18.52 8.89 30.51
N ARG A 358 -19.23 9.50 31.47
CA ARG A 358 -18.65 10.47 32.42
C ARG A 358 -17.58 9.84 33.32
N LEU A 359 -17.84 8.65 33.86
CA LEU A 359 -16.87 7.90 34.66
C LEU A 359 -15.57 7.61 33.89
N CYS A 360 -15.69 7.17 32.64
CA CYS A 360 -14.54 6.88 31.79
C CYS A 360 -13.83 8.16 31.31
N GLU A 361 -14.56 9.27 31.08
CA GLU A 361 -13.98 10.56 30.70
C GLU A 361 -12.99 11.07 31.76
N ASN A 362 -13.34 10.95 33.04
CA ASN A 362 -12.46 11.34 34.14
C ASN A 362 -11.12 10.57 34.12
N ALA A 363 -11.17 9.26 33.84
CA ALA A 363 -9.98 8.43 33.71
C ALA A 363 -9.12 8.82 32.50
N VAL A 364 -9.75 9.19 31.38
CA VAL A 364 -9.05 9.69 30.17
C VAL A 364 -8.39 11.04 30.45
N ARG A 365 -9.09 11.96 31.12
CA ARG A 365 -8.55 13.28 31.50
C ARG A 365 -7.34 13.16 32.42
N ALA A 366 -7.40 12.27 33.42
CA ALA A 366 -6.26 11.98 34.30
C ALA A 366 -5.03 11.48 33.50
N ALA A 367 -5.20 10.54 32.56
CA ALA A 367 -4.11 10.10 31.69
C ALA A 367 -3.58 11.23 30.77
N GLY A 368 -4.45 12.12 30.30
CA GLY A 368 -4.08 13.34 29.58
C GLY A 368 -3.25 14.33 30.41
N CYS A 369 -3.41 14.36 31.74
CA CYS A 369 -2.62 15.22 32.62
C CYS A 369 -1.28 14.58 33.05
N THR A 370 -1.18 13.26 33.21
CA THR A 370 0.05 12.59 33.70
C THR A 370 1.30 12.86 32.84
N ARG A 371 2.45 13.15 33.48
CA ARG A 371 3.78 13.16 32.85
C ARG A 371 4.38 11.75 32.90
N LEU A 372 4.86 11.25 31.76
CA LEU A 372 5.29 9.85 31.58
C LEU A 372 6.75 9.68 31.11
N ARG A 373 7.44 10.77 30.76
CA ARG A 373 8.87 10.73 30.39
C ARG A 373 9.75 10.25 31.55
N ILE A 374 10.79 9.49 31.21
CA ILE A 374 11.88 9.08 32.10
C ILE A 374 12.99 10.13 32.00
N ASP A 375 13.50 10.62 33.13
CA ASP A 375 14.67 11.51 33.19
C ASP A 375 15.92 10.74 33.69
N GLU A 376 17.12 11.29 33.47
CA GLU A 376 18.40 10.58 33.67
C GLU A 376 18.82 10.40 35.14
N ASP A 377 18.37 11.29 36.05
CA ASP A 377 18.83 11.40 37.45
C ASP A 377 17.88 10.76 38.50
N TRP A 378 17.02 9.81 38.12
CA TRP A 378 15.98 9.27 39.01
C TRP A 378 16.50 8.35 40.13
N SER A 379 15.94 8.54 41.33
CA SER A 379 16.09 7.62 42.47
C SER A 379 15.05 6.48 42.44
N GLU A 380 15.21 5.47 43.30
CA GLU A 380 14.23 4.38 43.45
C GLU A 380 12.82 4.89 43.85
N LEU A 381 12.74 6.02 44.56
CA LEU A 381 11.48 6.66 44.94
C LEU A 381 10.80 7.32 43.73
N ASP A 382 11.57 8.00 42.88
CA ASP A 382 11.06 8.64 41.66
C ASP A 382 10.54 7.59 40.67
N VAL A 383 11.26 6.47 40.54
CA VAL A 383 10.81 5.30 39.78
C VAL A 383 9.49 4.79 40.34
N ALA A 384 9.35 4.62 41.66
CA ALA A 384 8.11 4.13 42.27
C ALA A 384 6.92 5.08 42.07
N GLU A 385 7.12 6.40 42.15
CA GLU A 385 6.08 7.39 41.85
C GLU A 385 5.68 7.37 40.36
N TRP A 386 6.66 7.26 39.45
CA TRP A 386 6.42 7.11 38.03
C TRP A 386 5.67 5.80 37.69
N MET A 387 5.96 4.69 38.37
CA MET A 387 5.16 3.46 38.23
C MET A 387 3.68 3.69 38.57
N GLY A 388 3.38 4.54 39.56
CA GLY A 388 2.01 4.98 39.85
C GLY A 388 1.37 5.77 38.69
N LYS A 389 2.11 6.71 38.10
CA LYS A 389 1.64 7.49 36.92
C LYS A 389 1.42 6.59 35.70
N VAL A 390 2.27 5.58 35.51
CA VAL A 390 2.13 4.52 34.49
C VAL A 390 0.82 3.74 34.65
N THR A 391 0.40 3.36 35.86
CA THR A 391 -0.90 2.68 36.06
C THR A 391 -2.11 3.61 35.88
N VAL A 392 -1.99 4.91 36.19
CA VAL A 392 -3.02 5.91 35.86
C VAL A 392 -3.20 6.02 34.34
N ALA A 393 -2.10 6.13 33.58
CA ALA A 393 -2.15 6.17 32.13
C ALA A 393 -2.74 4.89 31.51
N GLU A 394 -2.36 3.70 32.02
CA GLU A 394 -2.95 2.43 31.58
C GLU A 394 -4.47 2.38 31.81
N ARG A 395 -4.93 2.80 33.00
CA ARG A 395 -6.36 2.89 33.34
C ARG A 395 -7.11 3.81 32.38
N GLY A 396 -6.58 5.01 32.11
CA GLY A 396 -7.15 5.96 31.16
C GLY A 396 -7.23 5.44 29.73
N LEU A 397 -6.25 4.66 29.26
CA LEU A 397 -6.31 4.01 27.93
C LEU A 397 -7.39 2.92 27.84
N ILE A 398 -7.62 2.17 28.92
CA ILE A 398 -8.71 1.17 28.98
C ILE A 398 -10.08 1.88 29.03
N ALA A 399 -10.18 3.01 29.74
CA ALA A 399 -11.37 3.86 29.75
C ALA A 399 -11.65 4.47 28.36
N ALA A 400 -10.64 5.05 27.69
CA ALA A 400 -10.73 5.54 26.32
C ALA A 400 -11.24 4.47 25.34
N ARG A 401 -10.73 3.24 25.46
CA ARG A 401 -11.20 2.09 24.67
C ARG A 401 -12.66 1.73 24.98
N THR A 402 -13.08 1.84 26.24
CA THR A 402 -14.47 1.60 26.65
C THR A 402 -15.41 2.65 26.04
N LEU A 403 -15.03 3.93 26.11
CA LEU A 403 -15.74 5.04 25.45
C LEU A 403 -15.89 4.80 23.95
N LEU A 404 -14.78 4.54 23.24
CA LEU A 404 -14.79 4.27 21.80
C LEU A 404 -15.71 3.10 21.45
N ARG A 405 -15.74 2.01 22.24
CA ARG A 405 -16.66 0.90 22.01
C ARG A 405 -18.13 1.31 22.15
N VAL A 406 -18.49 2.03 23.21
CA VAL A 406 -19.86 2.52 23.43
C VAL A 406 -20.28 3.46 22.29
N MET A 407 -19.42 4.40 21.91
CA MET A 407 -19.65 5.32 20.79
C MET A 407 -19.75 4.59 19.44
N THR A 408 -18.91 3.57 19.18
CA THR A 408 -18.91 2.78 17.93
C THR A 408 -20.14 1.86 17.82
N ALA A 409 -20.66 1.36 18.94
CA ALA A 409 -21.82 0.48 18.94
C ALA A 409 -23.14 1.28 18.98
N GLY A 410 -23.19 2.38 19.74
CA GLY A 410 -24.28 3.34 19.77
C GLY A 410 -24.19 4.44 18.71
N ALA A 411 -23.68 4.14 17.50
CA ALA A 411 -23.52 5.11 16.42
C ALA A 411 -24.85 5.76 15.97
N HIS A 412 -25.96 5.02 16.12
CA HIS A 412 -27.34 5.49 15.91
C HIS A 412 -27.90 6.28 17.09
N ILE A 413 -27.31 6.18 18.28
CA ILE A 413 -27.77 6.85 19.51
C ILE A 413 -27.04 8.19 19.63
N LYS A 414 -27.67 9.27 19.16
CA LYS A 414 -27.10 10.64 19.20
C LYS A 414 -26.60 11.06 20.59
N ALA A 415 -27.30 10.65 21.65
CA ALA A 415 -26.94 10.98 23.03
C ALA A 415 -25.61 10.35 23.50
N CYS A 416 -25.14 9.28 22.83
CA CYS A 416 -23.86 8.65 23.13
C CYS A 416 -22.71 9.17 22.24
N GLN A 417 -22.97 10.05 21.26
CA GLN A 417 -21.93 10.66 20.43
C GLN A 417 -21.49 12.00 21.04
N SER A 418 -20.20 12.16 21.30
CA SER A 418 -19.61 13.41 21.76
C SER A 418 -18.23 13.62 21.13
N GLU A 419 -18.05 14.77 20.49
CA GLU A 419 -16.77 15.20 19.91
C GLU A 419 -15.74 15.54 21.00
N ASP A 420 -16.18 16.06 22.15
CA ASP A 420 -15.30 16.38 23.27
C ASP A 420 -14.68 15.12 23.89
N LEU A 421 -15.46 14.03 23.98
CA LEU A 421 -14.94 12.72 24.39
C LEU A 421 -13.90 12.20 23.40
N LEU A 422 -14.16 12.30 22.09
CA LEU A 422 -13.19 11.90 21.08
C LEU A 422 -11.90 12.73 21.17
N ARG A 423 -12.01 14.04 21.33
CA ARG A 423 -10.86 14.95 21.45
C ARG A 423 -10.00 14.57 22.66
N GLY A 424 -10.58 14.41 23.86
CA GLY A 424 -9.84 14.00 25.05
C GLY A 424 -9.20 12.60 24.93
N ILE A 425 -9.86 11.66 24.25
CA ILE A 425 -9.29 10.34 23.93
C ILE A 425 -8.06 10.46 23.01
N LEU A 426 -8.16 11.29 21.96
CA LEU A 426 -7.04 11.49 21.03
C LEU A 426 -5.89 12.24 21.72
N GLU A 427 -6.16 13.26 22.54
CA GLU A 427 -5.14 13.98 23.34
C GLU A 427 -4.39 13.04 24.29
N ALA A 428 -5.10 12.16 25.02
CA ALA A 428 -4.48 11.15 25.89
C ALA A 428 -3.64 10.15 25.10
N LEU A 429 -4.10 9.70 23.92
CA LEU A 429 -3.32 8.83 23.03
C LEU A 429 -2.06 9.55 22.51
N THR A 430 -2.16 10.81 22.10
CA THR A 430 -1.01 11.62 21.66
C THR A 430 0.03 11.74 22.77
N LYS A 431 -0.39 12.13 23.98
CA LYS A 431 0.55 12.30 25.10
C LYS A 431 1.25 11.01 25.51
N VAL A 432 0.51 9.89 25.60
CA VAL A 432 1.14 8.58 25.88
C VAL A 432 2.12 8.18 24.76
N THR A 433 1.81 8.51 23.51
CA THR A 433 2.72 8.24 22.39
C THR A 433 4.03 9.04 22.53
N ASP A 434 3.92 10.36 22.69
CA ASP A 434 5.04 11.30 22.68
C ASP A 434 5.90 11.28 23.94
N GLU A 435 5.31 10.97 25.11
CA GLU A 435 6.03 10.94 26.38
C GLU A 435 6.51 9.55 26.81
N CYS A 436 5.79 8.48 26.45
CA CYS A 436 6.06 7.13 26.95
C CYS A 436 6.46 6.14 25.85
N ILE A 437 5.66 5.99 24.79
CA ILE A 437 5.90 4.93 23.80
C ILE A 437 7.15 5.26 22.99
N MET A 438 7.24 6.47 22.42
CA MET A 438 8.37 6.86 21.58
C MET A 438 9.68 6.94 22.36
N SER A 439 9.65 7.54 23.56
CA SER A 439 10.81 7.64 24.44
C SER A 439 11.38 6.26 24.80
N VAL A 440 10.55 5.28 25.14
CA VAL A 440 10.98 3.92 25.53
C VAL A 440 11.36 3.04 24.34
N VAL A 441 10.77 3.26 23.16
CA VAL A 441 10.99 2.42 21.97
C VAL A 441 12.25 2.79 21.20
N GLU A 442 12.55 4.08 21.09
CA GLU A 442 13.74 4.57 20.37
C GLU A 442 15.02 4.51 21.24
N ASP A 443 14.88 4.32 22.55
CA ASP A 443 15.99 4.23 23.50
C ASP A 443 16.87 2.98 23.30
N ARG A 444 18.16 3.08 23.66
CA ARG A 444 19.19 2.06 23.41
C ARG A 444 20.15 1.89 24.61
N PRO A 445 20.74 0.68 24.82
CA PRO A 445 21.62 0.40 25.97
C PRO A 445 22.87 1.30 26.05
N SER A 446 23.43 1.68 24.90
CA SER A 446 24.57 2.58 24.78
C SER A 446 24.13 3.89 24.14
N SER A 447 24.39 5.02 24.81
CA SER A 447 24.11 6.33 24.22
C SER A 447 25.09 6.61 23.07
N HIS A 448 24.57 6.64 21.84
CA HIS A 448 25.38 6.84 20.63
C HIS A 448 25.76 8.31 20.43
N GLU A 449 26.70 8.82 21.23
CA GLU A 449 27.42 10.04 20.86
C GLU A 449 28.19 9.84 19.55
N LYS A 450 27.71 10.46 18.47
CA LYS A 450 28.40 10.52 17.17
C LYS A 450 29.65 11.41 17.26
N GLY A 451 30.73 10.91 17.88
CA GLY A 451 31.98 11.67 18.00
C GLY A 451 33.20 10.98 18.60
N LYS A 452 33.05 9.85 19.32
CA LYS A 452 34.17 9.22 20.05
C LYS A 452 34.72 7.96 19.38
N GLY A 453 36.03 7.74 19.57
CA GLY A 453 36.80 6.69 18.90
C GLY A 453 36.61 5.27 19.50
N PRO A 454 37.16 4.22 18.86
CA PRO A 454 36.78 2.82 19.13
C PRO A 454 37.12 2.24 20.52
N ASN A 455 37.74 3.00 21.42
CA ASN A 455 38.39 2.51 22.63
C ASN A 455 37.94 3.20 23.94
N GLU A 456 36.84 3.97 23.94
CA GLU A 456 36.17 4.39 25.18
C GLU A 456 34.87 3.58 25.35
N GLU A 457 34.73 2.87 26.48
CA GLU A 457 33.47 2.22 26.85
C GLU A 457 32.38 3.28 26.97
N SER A 458 31.36 3.19 26.11
CA SER A 458 30.27 4.17 26.11
C SER A 458 29.46 4.04 27.40
N PRO A 459 29.10 5.15 28.07
CA PRO A 459 28.34 5.09 29.31
C PRO A 459 27.01 4.34 29.10
N THR A 460 26.69 3.45 30.03
CA THR A 460 25.43 2.72 30.06
C THR A 460 24.28 3.69 30.25
N ASN A 461 23.27 3.59 29.39
CA ASN A 461 22.15 4.50 29.43
C ASN A 461 21.23 4.24 30.64
N ALA A 462 21.08 5.26 31.50
CA ALA A 462 20.29 5.18 32.73
C ALA A 462 18.79 5.02 32.43
N THR A 463 18.24 5.78 31.47
CA THR A 463 16.81 5.71 31.11
C THR A 463 16.46 4.34 30.55
N PHE A 464 17.34 3.79 29.71
CA PHE A 464 17.16 2.45 29.14
C PHE A 464 17.15 1.39 30.25
N THR A 465 18.00 1.54 31.26
CA THR A 465 18.10 0.62 32.39
C THR A 465 16.82 0.66 33.24
N ILE A 466 16.30 1.85 33.56
CA ILE A 466 15.03 2.05 34.27
C ILE A 466 13.86 1.45 33.48
N ALA A 467 13.78 1.71 32.17
CA ALA A 467 12.74 1.18 31.29
C ALA A 467 12.80 -0.34 31.16
N SER A 468 14.01 -0.92 31.01
CA SER A 468 14.21 -2.36 30.89
C SER A 468 13.87 -3.12 32.19
N ASN A 469 14.18 -2.53 33.35
CA ASN A 469 13.73 -3.06 34.65
C ASN A 469 12.19 -3.00 34.79
N SER A 470 11.57 -1.95 34.24
CA SER A 470 10.12 -1.68 34.29
C SER A 470 9.35 -2.29 33.11
N ARG A 471 9.89 -3.32 32.46
CA ARG A 471 9.40 -3.86 31.19
C ARG A 471 7.95 -4.35 31.20
N LYS A 472 7.46 -4.99 32.28
CA LYS A 472 6.10 -5.57 32.30
C LYS A 472 5.00 -4.50 32.23
N PRO A 473 4.99 -3.43 33.05
CA PRO A 473 3.95 -2.41 32.96
C PRO A 473 4.04 -1.56 31.69
N LEU A 474 5.25 -1.30 31.18
CA LEU A 474 5.43 -0.66 29.86
C LEU A 474 4.84 -1.51 28.71
N GLN A 475 5.01 -2.85 28.76
CA GLN A 475 4.33 -3.76 27.84
C GLN A 475 2.80 -3.72 28.01
N SER A 476 2.29 -3.51 29.23
CA SER A 476 0.84 -3.38 29.49
C SER A 476 0.27 -2.10 28.90
N ILE A 477 0.91 -0.94 29.11
CA ILE A 477 0.57 0.33 28.43
C ILE A 477 0.56 0.13 26.91
N LEU A 478 1.61 -0.48 26.35
CA LEU A 478 1.73 -0.67 24.91
C LEU A 478 0.59 -1.55 24.34
N GLN A 479 0.16 -2.58 25.09
CA GLN A 479 -1.00 -3.40 24.74
C GLN A 479 -2.33 -2.66 24.91
N ALA A 480 -2.49 -1.88 25.97
CA ALA A 480 -3.68 -1.05 26.21
C ALA A 480 -3.85 -0.02 25.09
N PHE A 481 -2.77 0.69 24.74
CA PHE A 481 -2.70 1.61 23.61
C PHE A 481 -3.04 0.90 22.29
N THR A 482 -2.40 -0.24 21.99
CA THR A 482 -2.67 -1.01 20.76
C THR A 482 -4.13 -1.43 20.64
N LYS A 483 -4.78 -1.80 21.75
CA LYS A 483 -6.21 -2.12 21.78
C LYS A 483 -7.09 -0.87 21.63
N GLY A 484 -6.70 0.26 22.23
CA GLY A 484 -7.40 1.55 22.13
C GLY A 484 -7.34 2.12 20.71
N PHE A 485 -6.15 2.14 20.10
CA PHE A 485 -5.96 2.62 18.73
C PHE A 485 -6.69 1.75 17.69
N ARG A 486 -6.79 0.43 17.92
CA ARG A 486 -7.68 -0.44 17.13
C ARG A 486 -9.14 -0.01 17.22
N ALA A 487 -9.62 0.35 18.41
CA ALA A 487 -10.98 0.85 18.62
C ALA A 487 -11.21 2.23 17.96
N VAL A 488 -10.20 3.11 17.90
CA VAL A 488 -10.25 4.34 17.07
C VAL A 488 -10.45 3.97 15.59
N GLY A 489 -9.71 2.96 15.12
CA GLY A 489 -9.90 2.38 13.79
C GLY A 489 -11.31 1.80 13.57
N ASP A 490 -11.94 1.18 14.56
CA ASP A 490 -13.30 0.64 14.44
C ASP A 490 -14.37 1.74 14.50
N PHE A 491 -14.13 2.82 15.25
CA PHE A 491 -14.98 4.02 15.28
C PHE A 491 -14.97 4.74 13.93
N LEU A 492 -13.78 4.94 13.34
CA LEU A 492 -13.55 5.55 12.02
C LEU A 492 -14.40 4.93 10.90
N THR A 493 -14.68 3.62 10.93
CA THR A 493 -15.46 2.97 9.86
C THR A 493 -16.96 3.22 9.96
N LYS A 494 -17.47 3.69 11.11
CA LYS A 494 -18.90 3.93 11.34
C LYS A 494 -19.29 5.40 11.50
N SER A 495 -18.40 6.22 12.06
CA SER A 495 -18.64 7.64 12.32
C SER A 495 -17.77 8.51 11.43
N ASP A 496 -18.32 9.62 10.95
CA ASP A 496 -17.57 10.65 10.22
C ASP A 496 -16.83 11.55 11.22
N LEU A 497 -15.56 11.85 10.95
CA LEU A 497 -14.72 12.68 11.81
C LEU A 497 -14.45 14.04 11.18
N ASP A 498 -14.26 15.03 12.04
CA ASP A 498 -13.75 16.33 11.63
C ASP A 498 -12.28 16.27 11.16
N GLY A 499 -11.85 17.29 10.43
CA GLY A 499 -10.50 17.36 9.87
C GLY A 499 -9.38 17.42 10.93
N SER A 500 -9.64 17.93 12.14
CA SER A 500 -8.64 18.02 13.21
C SER A 500 -8.41 16.65 13.85
N SER A 501 -9.48 15.95 14.26
CA SER A 501 -9.39 14.59 14.79
C SER A 501 -8.72 13.65 13.79
N LEU A 502 -9.09 13.77 12.51
CA LEU A 502 -8.52 12.95 11.44
C LEU A 502 -7.03 13.25 11.19
N SER A 503 -6.62 14.53 11.28
CA SER A 503 -5.21 14.93 11.21
C SER A 503 -4.40 14.41 12.39
N ASN A 504 -4.94 14.42 13.62
CA ASN A 504 -4.27 13.84 14.79
C ASN A 504 -4.07 12.32 14.62
N ILE A 505 -5.09 11.58 14.20
CA ILE A 505 -4.94 10.12 13.97
C ILE A 505 -3.89 9.82 12.88
N GLN A 506 -3.81 10.65 11.82
CA GLN A 506 -2.77 10.53 10.80
C GLN A 506 -1.37 10.84 11.34
N TYR A 507 -1.23 11.86 12.20
CA TYR A 507 0.01 12.16 12.92
C TYR A 507 0.47 10.96 13.76
N LEU A 508 -0.41 10.36 14.56
CA LEU A 508 -0.11 9.17 15.37
C LEU A 508 0.28 7.97 14.50
N CYS A 509 -0.44 7.72 13.41
CA CYS A 509 -0.07 6.67 12.46
C CYS A 509 1.34 6.89 11.88
N LYS A 510 1.63 8.12 11.42
CA LYS A 510 2.93 8.50 10.87
C LYS A 510 4.06 8.34 11.90
N LEU A 511 3.86 8.84 13.12
CA LEU A 511 4.85 8.75 14.19
C LEU A 511 5.19 7.28 14.52
N LEU A 512 4.16 6.45 14.75
CA LEU A 512 4.33 5.04 15.10
C LEU A 512 4.95 4.21 13.97
N LEU A 513 4.53 4.42 12.71
CA LEU A 513 5.01 3.64 11.56
C LEU A 513 6.50 3.85 11.28
N PHE A 514 6.99 5.09 11.44
CA PHE A 514 8.35 5.49 11.09
C PHE A 514 9.34 5.51 12.27
N ALA A 515 8.89 5.16 13.49
CA ALA A 515 9.74 5.02 14.67
C ALA A 515 10.84 3.95 14.52
N GLU A 516 12.03 4.16 15.07
CA GLU A 516 13.14 3.21 14.94
C GLU A 516 12.99 2.01 15.89
N ASN A 517 12.82 0.78 15.36
CA ASN A 517 12.89 -0.42 16.20
C ASN A 517 14.33 -0.78 16.56
N ALA A 518 14.49 -1.36 17.75
CA ALA A 518 15.62 -2.23 18.04
C ALA A 518 15.75 -3.38 17.03
N THR A 519 16.99 -3.79 16.75
CA THR A 519 17.27 -4.95 15.88
C THR A 519 16.99 -6.28 16.60
N ASN A 520 17.33 -6.33 17.90
CA ASN A 520 17.22 -7.51 18.76
C ASN A 520 16.52 -7.17 20.08
N ASP A 521 15.97 -8.18 20.77
CA ASP A 521 15.32 -8.00 22.08
C ASP A 521 16.26 -7.57 23.22
N ARG A 522 17.58 -7.63 23.01
CA ARG A 522 18.59 -7.08 23.94
C ARG A 522 18.64 -5.56 23.91
N ASP A 523 18.39 -4.98 22.75
CA ASP A 523 18.50 -3.53 22.50
C ASP A 523 17.13 -2.85 22.64
N SER A 524 16.14 -3.55 23.23
CA SER A 524 14.74 -3.14 23.31
C SER A 524 14.21 -3.24 24.74
N ALA A 525 13.79 -2.11 25.32
CA ALA A 525 13.18 -2.08 26.65
C ALA A 525 11.83 -2.84 26.69
N VAL A 526 10.98 -2.71 25.67
CA VAL A 526 9.64 -3.34 25.60
C VAL A 526 9.60 -4.66 24.80
N GLY A 527 10.61 -4.95 23.98
CA GLY A 527 10.68 -6.13 23.11
C GLY A 527 10.14 -5.85 21.70
N VAL A 528 10.87 -6.35 20.69
CA VAL A 528 10.74 -6.00 19.27
C VAL A 528 9.34 -6.34 18.72
N GLN A 529 8.79 -7.50 19.08
CA GLN A 529 7.50 -7.98 18.57
C GLN A 529 6.29 -7.22 19.15
N ASN A 530 6.40 -6.68 20.37
CA ASN A 530 5.31 -5.92 20.98
C ASN A 530 5.10 -4.59 20.24
N PHE A 531 6.20 -3.88 19.95
CA PHE A 531 6.13 -2.64 19.17
C PHE A 531 5.77 -2.88 17.70
N GLU A 532 6.23 -3.98 17.09
CA GLU A 532 5.81 -4.38 15.75
C GLU A 532 4.30 -4.69 15.67
N THR A 533 3.71 -5.22 16.74
CA THR A 533 2.24 -5.42 16.84
C THR A 533 1.49 -4.09 16.87
N LEU A 534 2.02 -3.08 17.57
CA LEU A 534 1.46 -1.72 17.54
C LEU A 534 1.58 -1.10 16.14
N ARG A 535 2.74 -1.23 15.48
CA ARG A 535 2.94 -0.72 14.13
C ARG A 535 2.00 -1.30 13.08
N ARG A 536 1.68 -2.60 13.17
CA ARG A 536 0.66 -3.22 12.32
C ARG A 536 -0.72 -2.64 12.58
N CYS A 537 -1.06 -2.37 13.85
CA CYS A 537 -2.30 -1.67 14.20
C CYS A 537 -2.33 -0.24 13.62
N ALA A 538 -1.21 0.49 13.62
CA ALA A 538 -1.12 1.81 13.01
C ALA A 538 -1.29 1.77 11.48
N MET A 539 -0.72 0.77 10.80
CA MET A 539 -1.00 0.50 9.39
C MET A 539 -2.49 0.21 9.17
N ASP A 540 -3.14 -0.62 9.99
CA ASP A 540 -4.56 -0.95 9.85
C ASP A 540 -5.46 0.29 9.97
N VAL A 541 -5.20 1.17 10.94
CA VAL A 541 -5.94 2.43 11.13
C VAL A 541 -5.74 3.35 9.92
N LEU A 542 -4.51 3.49 9.43
CA LEU A 542 -4.21 4.34 8.27
C LEU A 542 -4.85 3.81 6.97
N VAL A 543 -4.87 2.49 6.78
CA VAL A 543 -5.55 1.83 5.66
C VAL A 543 -7.07 2.03 5.73
N LYS A 544 -7.68 2.04 6.93
CA LYS A 544 -9.11 2.36 7.11
C LYS A 544 -9.42 3.83 6.80
N ILE A 545 -8.56 4.77 7.21
CA ILE A 545 -8.65 6.19 6.83
C ILE A 545 -8.64 6.31 5.30
N PHE A 546 -7.66 5.69 4.66
CA PHE A 546 -7.47 5.74 3.21
C PHE A 546 -8.62 5.07 2.43
N ALA A 547 -9.23 4.02 2.99
CA ALA A 547 -10.40 3.37 2.42
C ALA A 547 -11.64 4.26 2.47
N LYS A 548 -11.89 4.97 3.58
CA LYS A 548 -13.07 5.82 3.77
C LYS A 548 -12.95 7.21 3.15
N TYR A 549 -11.85 7.93 3.41
CA TYR A 549 -11.70 9.34 3.05
C TYR A 549 -10.98 9.49 1.70
N HIS A 550 -11.72 9.28 0.61
CA HIS A 550 -11.18 9.29 -0.76
C HIS A 550 -10.40 10.56 -1.13
N GLU A 551 -10.91 11.73 -0.71
CA GLU A 551 -10.29 13.04 -0.97
C GLU A 551 -8.91 13.19 -0.31
N GLN A 552 -8.68 12.51 0.83
CA GLN A 552 -7.43 12.59 1.58
C GLN A 552 -6.36 11.60 1.11
N ARG A 553 -6.67 10.72 0.14
CA ARG A 553 -5.74 9.66 -0.33
C ARG A 553 -4.40 10.22 -0.79
N GLN A 554 -4.40 11.30 -1.57
CA GLN A 554 -3.16 11.94 -2.05
C GLN A 554 -2.36 12.60 -0.92
N PHE A 555 -3.03 13.23 0.05
CA PHE A 555 -2.39 13.80 1.23
C PHE A 555 -1.70 12.72 2.08
N VAL A 556 -2.43 11.65 2.40
CA VAL A 556 -1.90 10.49 3.13
C VAL A 556 -0.70 9.87 2.41
N LEU A 557 -0.76 9.67 1.09
CA LEU A 557 0.39 9.17 0.32
C LEU A 557 1.57 10.15 0.35
N SER A 558 1.33 11.45 0.17
CA SER A 558 2.39 12.46 0.24
C SER A 558 3.12 12.44 1.59
N GLU A 559 2.37 12.40 2.69
CA GLU A 559 2.91 12.38 4.05
C GLU A 559 3.69 11.10 4.38
N ILE A 560 3.15 9.92 4.00
CA ILE A 560 3.85 8.62 4.13
C ILE A 560 5.15 8.66 3.33
N LEU A 561 5.07 9.02 2.04
CA LEU A 561 6.22 8.95 1.14
C LEU A 561 7.31 9.95 1.54
N THR A 562 6.93 11.12 2.06
CA THR A 562 7.87 12.14 2.59
C THR A 562 8.54 11.71 3.90
N SER A 563 7.89 10.82 4.66
CA SER A 563 8.45 10.28 5.91
C SER A 563 9.45 9.12 5.68
N LEU A 564 9.58 8.62 4.44
CA LEU A 564 10.47 7.50 4.09
C LEU A 564 11.96 7.74 4.42
N GLU A 565 12.41 8.99 4.47
CA GLU A 565 13.82 9.31 4.82
C GLU A 565 14.21 8.83 6.22
N LYS A 566 13.23 8.75 7.13
CA LYS A 566 13.42 8.31 8.52
C LYS A 566 13.61 6.80 8.65
N LEU A 567 13.43 6.03 7.57
CA LEU A 567 13.63 4.59 7.59
C LEU A 567 15.13 4.25 7.65
N PRO A 568 15.58 3.39 8.58
CA PRO A 568 16.98 2.99 8.65
C PRO A 568 17.41 2.25 7.37
N ALA A 569 18.38 2.82 6.64
CA ALA A 569 18.84 2.31 5.35
C ALA A 569 19.73 1.05 5.45
N THR A 570 19.80 0.39 6.61
CA THR A 570 20.59 -0.82 6.88
C THR A 570 19.71 -2.07 6.81
N LYS A 571 20.06 -3.01 5.92
CA LYS A 571 19.19 -4.12 5.46
C LYS A 571 18.69 -5.10 6.54
N GLN A 572 19.13 -5.00 7.80
CA GLN A 572 18.89 -6.01 8.85
C GLN A 572 17.66 -5.75 9.73
N SER A 573 17.23 -4.50 9.94
CA SER A 573 16.03 -4.18 10.74
C SER A 573 14.75 -3.98 9.91
N ALA A 574 14.86 -3.73 8.60
CA ALA A 574 13.71 -3.32 7.79
C ALA A 574 12.63 -4.41 7.60
N ARG A 575 13.03 -5.68 7.44
CA ARG A 575 12.15 -6.81 7.05
C ARG A 575 11.55 -7.55 8.26
N GLN A 576 10.77 -6.85 9.08
CA GLN A 576 10.11 -7.42 10.27
C GLN A 576 8.68 -7.94 9.99
N PHE A 577 8.08 -7.61 8.85
CA PHE A 577 6.74 -8.08 8.48
C PHE A 577 6.81 -9.50 7.90
N ARG A 578 6.46 -10.49 8.74
CA ARG A 578 6.45 -11.91 8.35
C ARG A 578 5.21 -12.24 7.55
N LEU A 579 5.40 -12.98 6.45
CA LEU A 579 4.35 -13.53 5.61
C LEU A 579 4.24 -15.05 5.86
N PRO A 580 3.05 -15.68 5.72
CA PRO A 580 2.89 -17.11 5.96
C PRO A 580 3.75 -17.99 5.04
N ASP A 581 3.90 -17.57 3.78
CA ASP A 581 4.45 -18.40 2.69
C ASP A 581 5.55 -17.70 1.86
N ALA A 582 6.07 -16.57 2.34
CA ALA A 582 7.07 -15.78 1.61
C ALA A 582 8.15 -15.24 2.55
N LYS A 583 9.27 -14.80 1.97
CA LYS A 583 10.32 -14.10 2.72
C LYS A 583 9.71 -12.87 3.41
N PRO A 584 10.14 -12.52 4.64
CA PRO A 584 9.64 -11.34 5.31
C PRO A 584 9.97 -10.08 4.50
N ILE A 585 9.01 -9.16 4.45
CA ILE A 585 9.13 -7.88 3.74
C ILE A 585 9.17 -6.73 4.76
N GLN A 586 9.45 -5.53 4.29
CA GLN A 586 9.32 -4.32 5.09
C GLN A 586 7.84 -3.96 5.27
N LEU A 587 7.48 -3.54 6.49
CA LEU A 587 6.10 -3.14 6.83
C LEU A 587 5.55 -2.05 5.89
N VAL A 588 6.40 -1.09 5.50
CA VAL A 588 6.04 -0.03 4.57
C VAL A 588 5.73 -0.57 3.17
N SER A 589 6.46 -1.60 2.70
CA SER A 589 6.14 -2.30 1.44
C SER A 589 4.74 -2.92 1.50
N ALA A 590 4.43 -3.62 2.61
CA ALA A 590 3.11 -4.20 2.86
C ALA A 590 2.01 -3.12 2.91
N MET A 591 2.28 -1.99 3.57
CA MET A 591 1.34 -0.87 3.64
C MET A 591 1.07 -0.25 2.26
N LEU A 592 2.10 0.09 1.48
CA LEU A 592 1.94 0.68 0.15
C LEU A 592 1.12 -0.24 -0.77
N MET A 593 1.34 -1.55 -0.70
CA MET A 593 0.51 -2.54 -1.39
C MET A 593 -0.94 -2.52 -0.90
N ARG A 594 -1.20 -2.51 0.42
CA ARG A 594 -2.56 -2.46 0.97
C ARG A 594 -3.33 -1.19 0.59
N LEU A 595 -2.67 -0.03 0.53
CA LEU A 595 -3.30 1.22 0.07
C LEU A 595 -3.74 1.13 -1.40
N VAL A 596 -2.94 0.48 -2.25
CA VAL A 596 -3.33 0.20 -3.65
C VAL A 596 -4.46 -0.85 -3.71
N GLN A 597 -4.44 -1.90 -2.87
CA GLN A 597 -5.51 -2.91 -2.79
C GLN A 597 -6.85 -2.30 -2.35
N THR A 598 -6.87 -1.49 -1.30
CA THR A 598 -8.10 -0.84 -0.82
C THR A 598 -8.63 0.22 -1.77
N SER A 599 -7.77 0.83 -2.61
CA SER A 599 -8.22 1.70 -3.72
C SER A 599 -9.13 0.96 -4.72
N ALA A 600 -8.84 -0.33 -4.95
CA ALA A 600 -9.56 -1.19 -5.90
C ALA A 600 -10.79 -1.88 -5.31
N THR A 601 -11.00 -1.78 -3.99
CA THR A 601 -12.11 -2.42 -3.30
C THR A 601 -13.27 -1.44 -3.20
N HIS A 602 -14.49 -1.89 -3.53
CA HIS A 602 -15.67 -1.05 -3.32
C HIS A 602 -15.84 -0.78 -1.80
N GLY A 603 -15.96 0.49 -1.42
CA GLY A 603 -16.33 0.84 -0.05
C GLY A 603 -17.70 0.25 0.25
N GLY A 604 -17.84 -0.46 1.38
CA GLY A 604 -19.06 -1.20 1.75
C GLY A 604 -20.27 -0.33 2.11
N GLU A 605 -20.43 0.81 1.45
CA GLU A 605 -21.64 1.64 1.50
C GLU A 605 -22.80 0.85 0.89
N LYS A 606 -23.58 0.22 1.76
CA LYS A 606 -24.90 -0.30 1.39
C LYS A 606 -25.66 0.82 0.68
N ALA A 607 -26.05 0.58 -0.57
CA ALA A 607 -26.69 1.56 -1.45
C ALA A 607 -28.02 2.08 -0.87
N GLY A 608 -27.94 3.07 0.02
CA GLY A 608 -29.08 3.40 0.88
C GLY A 608 -28.88 4.55 1.89
N SER A 609 -27.92 5.47 1.69
CA SER A 609 -27.92 6.75 2.44
C SER A 609 -27.13 7.89 1.78
N ARG A 610 -27.56 8.35 0.60
CA ARG A 610 -27.41 9.77 0.23
C ARG A 610 -28.80 10.35 -0.03
N SER A 611 -29.11 11.41 0.72
CA SER A 611 -30.39 12.11 0.65
C SER A 611 -30.64 12.62 -0.76
N ARG A 612 -31.82 12.32 -1.33
CA ARG A 612 -32.34 13.07 -2.46
C ARG A 612 -33.02 14.32 -1.92
N THR A 613 -32.32 15.45 -1.96
CA THR A 613 -33.01 16.72 -2.15
C THR A 613 -33.33 16.84 -3.62
N ILE A 614 -34.61 16.87 -3.91
CA ILE A 614 -35.19 17.11 -5.23
C ILE A 614 -35.19 18.62 -5.43
N ASP A 615 -34.74 19.07 -6.60
CA ASP A 615 -35.32 20.23 -7.27
C ASP A 615 -35.90 19.69 -8.59
N GLU A 616 -37.21 19.85 -8.76
CA GLU A 616 -37.97 19.69 -10.01
C GLU A 616 -38.17 21.08 -10.65
N GLU A 617 -38.88 21.17 -11.78
CA GLU A 617 -39.10 22.38 -12.63
C GLU A 617 -37.93 22.71 -13.59
N ASP A 618 -38.13 23.02 -14.89
CA ASP A 618 -39.33 22.87 -15.74
C ASP A 618 -38.93 22.82 -17.25
N ASP A 619 -39.87 22.49 -18.14
CA ASP A 619 -39.66 22.37 -19.60
C ASP A 619 -39.23 23.68 -20.31
N LYS A 620 -38.43 23.58 -21.40
CA LYS A 620 -38.90 23.81 -22.79
C LYS A 620 -37.83 23.86 -23.91
N ASP A 621 -38.25 23.35 -25.06
CA ASP A 621 -38.00 23.76 -26.46
C ASP A 621 -36.58 24.17 -26.92
N GLU A 622 -36.00 23.39 -27.85
CA GLU A 622 -35.73 23.91 -29.21
C GLU A 622 -35.60 22.78 -30.26
N LEU A 623 -36.04 23.07 -31.48
CA LEU A 623 -36.14 22.14 -32.62
C LEU A 623 -34.84 22.09 -33.45
N GLY A 624 -34.53 20.94 -34.04
CA GLY A 624 -33.38 20.75 -34.93
C GLY A 624 -33.58 19.59 -35.90
N ASP A 625 -34.20 19.90 -37.04
CA ASP A 625 -34.66 18.99 -38.10
C ASP A 625 -33.52 18.29 -38.90
N SER A 626 -33.91 17.28 -39.69
CA SER A 626 -33.20 16.34 -40.58
C SER A 626 -32.92 14.95 -39.98
N GLY A 627 -33.41 13.84 -40.53
CA GLY A 627 -34.20 13.64 -41.77
C GLY A 627 -33.53 12.61 -42.68
N ASP A 628 -34.03 11.39 -42.65
CA ASP A 628 -34.35 10.55 -43.82
C ASP A 628 -34.80 9.15 -43.34
N ASP A 629 -35.91 8.68 -43.92
CA ASP A 629 -36.57 7.41 -43.63
C ASP A 629 -35.88 6.21 -44.32
N GLU A 630 -36.16 4.98 -43.84
CA GLU A 630 -36.72 3.93 -44.72
C GLU A 630 -37.40 2.84 -43.86
N ASP A 631 -38.52 2.33 -44.38
CA ASP A 631 -39.51 1.46 -43.71
C ASP A 631 -39.00 0.00 -43.51
N VAL A 632 -39.68 -0.99 -42.87
CA VAL A 632 -41.03 -1.55 -43.16
C VAL A 632 -41.53 -2.45 -41.98
N GLU A 633 -42.66 -2.03 -41.38
CA GLU A 633 -43.92 -2.77 -41.07
C GLU A 633 -44.02 -4.11 -40.27
N TYR A 634 -44.91 -4.07 -39.24
CA TYR A 634 -45.98 -5.00 -38.77
C TYR A 634 -45.69 -6.51 -38.47
N GLU A 635 -46.38 -7.24 -37.59
CA GLU A 635 -47.71 -7.10 -36.93
C GLU A 635 -47.82 -8.03 -35.66
N ASP A 636 -48.61 -7.66 -34.63
CA ASP A 636 -49.42 -8.42 -33.62
C ASP A 636 -48.95 -9.78 -32.98
N ASP A 637 -49.35 -10.21 -31.75
CA ASP A 637 -50.44 -9.78 -30.86
C ASP A 637 -50.27 -10.14 -29.34
N GLU A 638 -51.12 -9.51 -28.49
CA GLU A 638 -51.62 -9.80 -27.11
C GLU A 638 -50.71 -10.07 -25.87
N ASP A 639 -50.60 -9.00 -25.05
CA ASP A 639 -50.77 -8.89 -23.58
C ASP A 639 -50.86 -10.13 -22.64
N ILE A 640 -49.98 -10.18 -21.61
CA ILE A 640 -50.41 -10.28 -20.19
C ILE A 640 -49.57 -9.34 -19.32
N LYS A 641 -50.24 -8.36 -18.69
CA LYS A 641 -49.63 -7.31 -17.87
C LYS A 641 -49.83 -7.56 -16.37
N VAL A 642 -48.77 -7.95 -15.64
CA VAL A 642 -48.78 -7.98 -14.16
C VAL A 642 -47.71 -7.05 -13.59
N SER A 643 -48.18 -6.06 -12.82
CA SER A 643 -47.44 -4.90 -12.30
C SER A 643 -46.16 -5.24 -11.51
N SER A 644 -45.00 -4.99 -12.10
CA SER A 644 -43.71 -4.92 -11.41
C SER A 644 -43.54 -3.58 -10.69
N LYS A 645 -43.86 -3.54 -9.40
CA LYS A 645 -43.64 -2.35 -8.56
C LYS A 645 -42.15 -2.00 -8.44
N LYS A 646 -41.79 -0.83 -8.99
CA LYS A 646 -40.71 0.05 -8.50
C LYS A 646 -39.32 -0.59 -8.39
N LEU A 647 -38.79 -1.09 -9.51
CA LEU A 647 -37.36 -1.37 -9.62
C LEU A 647 -36.57 -0.06 -9.44
N MET A 648 -35.68 0.00 -8.44
CA MET A 648 -34.71 1.09 -8.33
C MET A 648 -33.86 1.12 -9.60
N LYS A 649 -33.60 2.31 -10.18
CA LYS A 649 -32.54 2.49 -11.18
C LYS A 649 -31.22 1.96 -10.59
N ARG A 650 -30.80 0.78 -11.02
CA ARG A 650 -29.46 0.24 -10.76
C ARG A 650 -28.44 1.04 -11.58
N PRO A 651 -27.17 1.12 -11.15
CA PRO A 651 -26.13 1.80 -11.92
C PRO A 651 -25.92 1.15 -13.29
N ASP A 652 -25.55 1.97 -14.29
CA ASP A 652 -25.38 1.58 -15.69
C ASP A 652 -24.17 0.65 -15.89
N GLY A 653 -24.39 -0.65 -15.72
CA GLY A 653 -23.46 -1.73 -16.07
C GLY A 653 -22.18 -1.86 -15.22
N LEU A 654 -21.50 -3.00 -15.34
CA LEU A 654 -20.24 -3.30 -14.65
C LEU A 654 -19.14 -2.21 -14.84
N PRO A 655 -18.96 -1.62 -16.03
CA PRO A 655 -17.91 -0.62 -16.24
C PRO A 655 -18.04 0.64 -15.37
N SER A 656 -19.25 1.05 -14.99
CA SER A 656 -19.48 2.26 -14.17
C SER A 656 -18.95 2.13 -12.74
N ILE A 657 -19.04 0.92 -12.17
CA ILE A 657 -18.52 0.60 -10.84
C ILE A 657 -17.01 0.31 -10.90
N MET A 658 -16.58 -0.44 -11.91
CA MET A 658 -15.23 -0.97 -12.02
C MET A 658 -14.20 0.08 -12.49
N ARG A 659 -14.52 0.96 -13.45
CA ARG A 659 -13.54 1.93 -13.97
C ARG A 659 -13.00 2.86 -12.87
N PRO A 660 -13.84 3.50 -12.02
CA PRO A 660 -13.34 4.33 -10.91
C PRO A 660 -12.44 3.59 -9.92
N LEU A 661 -12.72 2.31 -9.63
CA LEU A 661 -11.91 1.48 -8.72
C LEU A 661 -10.55 1.14 -9.33
N HIS A 662 -10.53 0.73 -10.60
CA HIS A 662 -9.30 0.47 -11.34
C HIS A 662 -8.46 1.74 -11.46
N ASP A 663 -9.06 2.85 -11.87
CA ASP A 663 -8.37 4.11 -12.16
C ASP A 663 -7.84 4.77 -10.88
N ALA A 664 -8.57 4.69 -9.76
CA ALA A 664 -8.08 5.10 -8.45
C ALA A 664 -6.86 4.27 -8.02
N ALA A 665 -6.92 2.93 -8.17
CA ALA A 665 -5.82 2.05 -7.81
C ALA A 665 -4.59 2.27 -8.72
N GLN A 666 -4.79 2.44 -10.03
CA GLN A 666 -3.73 2.76 -10.98
C GLN A 666 -3.11 4.14 -10.70
N SER A 667 -3.92 5.16 -10.43
CA SER A 667 -3.45 6.51 -10.11
C SER A 667 -2.62 6.52 -8.83
N ASN A 668 -3.09 5.85 -7.77
CA ASN A 668 -2.35 5.73 -6.51
C ASN A 668 -1.04 4.94 -6.68
N ALA A 669 -1.05 3.83 -7.42
CA ALA A 669 0.17 3.07 -7.72
C ALA A 669 1.18 3.88 -8.58
N PHE A 670 0.70 4.65 -9.55
CA PHE A 670 1.52 5.55 -10.35
C PHE A 670 2.13 6.66 -9.49
N TYR A 671 1.34 7.32 -8.64
CA TYR A 671 1.80 8.38 -7.74
C TYR A 671 2.87 7.87 -6.75
N ILE A 672 2.67 6.70 -6.14
CA ILE A 672 3.66 6.05 -5.27
C ILE A 672 4.97 5.83 -6.03
N VAL A 673 4.92 5.19 -7.20
CA VAL A 673 6.11 4.90 -7.99
C VAL A 673 6.79 6.19 -8.47
N ASP A 674 6.03 7.17 -8.93
CA ASP A 674 6.58 8.40 -9.48
C ASP A 674 7.29 9.24 -8.42
N MET A 675 6.73 9.33 -7.21
CA MET A 675 7.37 9.99 -6.07
C MET A 675 8.64 9.25 -5.60
N LEU A 676 8.60 7.92 -5.51
CA LEU A 676 9.76 7.10 -5.16
C LEU A 676 10.90 7.25 -6.19
N VAL A 677 10.58 7.15 -7.47
CA VAL A 677 11.53 7.28 -8.58
C VAL A 677 12.07 8.70 -8.67
N SER A 678 11.22 9.73 -8.58
CA SER A 678 11.65 11.13 -8.63
C SER A 678 12.65 11.44 -7.52
N ARG A 679 12.42 10.98 -6.28
CA ARG A 679 13.38 11.15 -5.18
C ARG A 679 14.68 10.34 -5.36
N ALA A 680 14.60 9.13 -5.91
CA ALA A 680 15.80 8.35 -6.25
C ALA A 680 16.64 8.96 -7.40
N MET A 681 16.02 9.74 -8.29
CA MET A 681 16.62 10.31 -9.51
C MET A 681 17.09 11.77 -9.38
N HIS A 682 16.39 12.63 -8.63
CA HIS A 682 16.71 14.07 -8.53
C HIS A 682 17.72 14.41 -7.43
N THR A 683 18.14 13.44 -6.62
CA THR A 683 19.13 13.58 -5.56
C THR A 683 20.56 13.50 -6.10
N SER A 684 21.39 14.49 -5.77
CA SER A 684 22.65 14.79 -6.48
C SER A 684 23.91 14.85 -5.61
N LYS A 685 23.84 14.46 -4.33
CA LYS A 685 25.02 14.42 -3.44
C LYS A 685 25.20 13.06 -2.77
N SER A 686 26.41 12.80 -2.29
CA SER A 686 26.85 11.49 -1.76
C SER A 686 26.22 11.07 -0.43
N SER A 687 25.30 11.86 0.12
CA SER A 687 24.42 11.49 1.23
C SER A 687 23.22 10.63 0.80
N ASP A 688 22.91 10.57 -0.50
CA ASP A 688 21.57 10.26 -0.99
C ASP A 688 21.42 8.82 -1.58
N GLU A 689 22.47 8.00 -1.48
CA GLU A 689 22.40 6.54 -1.71
C GLU A 689 21.23 5.80 -1.01
N PRO A 690 20.77 6.15 0.22
CA PRO A 690 19.60 5.53 0.87
C PRO A 690 18.34 5.46 0.01
N TYR A 691 17.99 6.48 -0.80
CA TYR A 691 16.74 6.45 -1.56
C TYR A 691 16.77 5.44 -2.73
N ARG A 692 17.92 5.28 -3.40
CA ARG A 692 18.08 4.23 -4.42
C ARG A 692 18.04 2.85 -3.79
N LYS A 693 18.76 2.68 -2.68
CA LYS A 693 18.77 1.44 -1.89
C LYS A 693 17.39 1.08 -1.32
N LEU A 694 16.58 2.08 -0.95
CA LEU A 694 15.20 1.90 -0.51
C LEU A 694 14.30 1.46 -1.67
N LEU A 695 14.47 2.04 -2.87
CA LEU A 695 13.77 1.60 -4.07
C LEU A 695 14.20 0.19 -4.52
N ASP A 696 15.47 -0.18 -4.35
CA ASP A 696 15.94 -1.57 -4.52
C ASP A 696 15.24 -2.51 -3.52
N ILE A 697 15.15 -2.13 -2.23
CA ILE A 697 14.47 -2.93 -1.20
C ILE A 697 12.97 -3.07 -1.52
N PHE A 698 12.29 -2.01 -1.92
CA PHE A 698 10.89 -2.06 -2.34
C PHE A 698 10.70 -2.95 -3.59
N THR A 699 11.61 -2.86 -4.56
CA THR A 699 11.56 -3.71 -5.76
C THR A 699 11.79 -5.18 -5.39
N GLU A 700 12.80 -5.49 -4.56
CA GLU A 700 13.01 -6.84 -4.00
C GLU A 700 11.76 -7.35 -3.24
N ASP A 701 11.14 -6.50 -2.41
CA ASP A 701 9.96 -6.86 -1.60
C ASP A 701 8.72 -7.13 -2.45
N PHE A 702 8.44 -6.30 -3.46
CA PHE A 702 7.33 -6.52 -4.39
C PHE A 702 7.57 -7.78 -5.24
N LEU A 703 8.81 -8.07 -5.62
CA LEU A 703 9.16 -9.32 -6.33
C LEU A 703 9.05 -10.56 -5.43
N ASN A 704 9.37 -10.45 -4.14
CA ASN A 704 9.23 -11.55 -3.17
C ASN A 704 7.77 -12.00 -2.96
N VAL A 705 6.79 -11.14 -3.26
CA VAL A 705 5.34 -11.46 -3.18
C VAL A 705 4.65 -11.51 -4.54
N LEU A 706 5.38 -11.32 -5.65
CA LEU A 706 4.82 -11.40 -7.00
C LEU A 706 4.28 -12.83 -7.25
N GLY A 707 3.02 -12.93 -7.67
CA GLY A 707 2.32 -14.21 -7.81
C GLY A 707 1.55 -14.67 -6.56
N SER A 708 1.70 -13.99 -5.42
CA SER A 708 0.90 -14.29 -4.21
C SER A 708 -0.55 -13.83 -4.36
N SER A 709 -1.49 -14.70 -3.98
CA SER A 709 -2.93 -14.39 -3.93
C SER A 709 -3.24 -13.21 -3.01
N ASP A 710 -2.41 -13.01 -2.00
CA ASP A 710 -2.64 -12.07 -0.91
C ASP A 710 -2.13 -10.67 -1.32
N TRP A 711 -1.24 -10.58 -2.32
CA TRP A 711 -0.52 -9.35 -2.69
C TRP A 711 -0.63 -8.96 -4.19
N PRO A 712 -1.80 -9.04 -4.85
CA PRO A 712 -1.92 -8.80 -6.30
C PRO A 712 -1.53 -7.39 -6.77
N SER A 713 -1.59 -6.37 -5.89
CA SER A 713 -1.13 -5.01 -6.17
C SER A 713 0.38 -4.90 -6.47
N ALA A 714 1.17 -5.91 -6.09
CA ALA A 714 2.60 -5.96 -6.42
C ALA A 714 2.82 -5.93 -7.94
N GLU A 715 1.95 -6.57 -8.74
CA GLU A 715 1.98 -6.50 -10.21
C GLU A 715 1.90 -5.06 -10.68
N MET A 716 0.94 -4.28 -10.15
CA MET A 716 0.68 -2.94 -10.65
C MET A 716 1.73 -1.93 -10.22
N LEU A 717 2.29 -2.06 -9.01
CA LEU A 717 3.43 -1.25 -8.58
C LEU A 717 4.67 -1.55 -9.44
N LEU A 718 5.00 -2.82 -9.65
CA LEU A 718 6.11 -3.23 -10.51
C LEU A 718 5.89 -2.85 -11.99
N ARG A 719 4.66 -2.94 -12.49
CA ARG A 719 4.28 -2.50 -13.84
C ARG A 719 4.47 -1.01 -14.03
N SER A 720 3.99 -0.20 -13.08
CA SER A 720 4.20 1.25 -13.08
C SER A 720 5.70 1.58 -13.00
N LEU A 721 6.47 0.86 -12.18
CA LEU A 721 7.92 1.01 -12.10
C LEU A 721 8.61 0.70 -13.42
N VAL A 722 8.31 -0.45 -14.04
CA VAL A 722 8.84 -0.84 -15.36
C VAL A 722 8.52 0.20 -16.42
N LEU A 723 7.28 0.72 -16.47
CA LEU A 723 6.91 1.76 -17.44
C LEU A 723 7.71 3.06 -17.26
N ARG A 724 7.94 3.49 -16.01
CA ARG A 724 8.82 4.65 -15.74
C ARG A 724 10.28 4.34 -16.11
N MET A 725 10.81 3.17 -15.74
CA MET A 725 12.20 2.79 -16.06
C MET A 725 12.45 2.71 -17.58
N ILE A 726 11.52 2.11 -18.33
CA ILE A 726 11.55 2.08 -19.79
C ILE A 726 11.59 3.52 -20.36
N SER A 727 10.73 4.41 -19.85
CA SER A 727 10.71 5.81 -20.28
C SER A 727 12.05 6.54 -20.02
N PHE A 728 12.75 6.25 -18.92
CA PHE A 728 14.09 6.79 -18.67
C PHE A 728 15.17 6.22 -19.61
N VAL A 729 15.08 4.95 -20.01
CA VAL A 729 16.07 4.34 -20.91
C VAL A 729 15.84 4.73 -22.37
N GLU A 730 14.58 4.78 -22.83
CA GLU A 730 14.20 5.18 -24.19
C GLU A 730 14.41 6.69 -24.46
N ASN A 731 14.42 7.53 -23.42
CA ASN A 731 14.65 8.98 -23.55
C ASN A 731 16.15 9.32 -23.67
N PRO A 732 16.65 9.81 -24.82
CA PRO A 732 18.06 10.14 -25.01
C PRO A 732 18.54 11.33 -24.15
N LYS A 733 17.61 12.18 -23.69
CA LYS A 733 17.92 13.33 -22.82
C LYS A 733 18.15 12.92 -21.36
N SER A 734 17.83 11.69 -20.97
CA SER A 734 17.94 11.26 -19.58
C SER A 734 19.41 11.07 -19.13
N PRO A 735 19.78 11.51 -17.90
CA PRO A 735 21.14 11.40 -17.40
C PRO A 735 21.67 9.96 -17.43
N VAL A 736 22.98 9.81 -17.69
CA VAL A 736 23.65 8.50 -17.72
C VAL A 736 23.49 7.71 -16.41
N PRO A 737 23.57 8.32 -15.20
CA PRO A 737 23.29 7.60 -13.95
C PRO A 737 21.85 7.09 -13.85
N SER A 738 20.87 7.89 -14.27
CA SER A 738 19.45 7.51 -14.28
C SER A 738 19.18 6.35 -15.24
N ARG A 739 19.71 6.42 -16.47
CA ARG A 739 19.66 5.32 -17.45
C ARG A 739 20.33 4.06 -16.93
N THR A 740 21.46 4.19 -16.23
CA THR A 740 22.18 3.07 -15.61
C THR A 740 21.33 2.38 -14.54
N PHE A 741 20.79 3.13 -13.58
CA PHE A 741 19.96 2.59 -12.50
C PHE A 741 18.65 1.99 -13.02
N ALA A 742 18.04 2.61 -14.03
CA ALA A 742 16.85 2.05 -14.68
C ALA A 742 17.11 0.69 -15.33
N LEU A 743 18.26 0.47 -15.96
CA LEU A 743 18.66 -0.84 -16.49
C LEU A 743 18.85 -1.89 -15.37
N GLU A 744 19.37 -1.49 -14.21
CA GLU A 744 19.55 -2.39 -13.06
C GLU A 744 18.21 -2.84 -12.48
N LEU A 745 17.26 -1.92 -12.27
CA LEU A 745 15.90 -2.26 -11.84
C LEU A 745 15.16 -3.10 -12.89
N LEU A 746 15.31 -2.80 -14.19
CA LEU A 746 14.73 -3.63 -15.26
C LEU A 746 15.32 -5.04 -15.28
N GLY A 747 16.64 -5.19 -15.04
CA GLY A 747 17.29 -6.48 -14.86
C GLY A 747 16.79 -7.25 -13.63
N MET A 748 16.58 -6.55 -12.51
CA MET A 748 16.02 -7.13 -11.28
C MET A 748 14.58 -7.64 -11.50
N VAL A 749 13.71 -6.81 -12.10
CA VAL A 749 12.32 -7.20 -12.38
C VAL A 749 12.23 -8.33 -13.40
N GLY A 750 13.03 -8.28 -14.48
CA GLY A 750 13.15 -9.40 -15.42
C GLY A 750 13.58 -10.70 -14.73
N SER A 751 14.50 -10.61 -13.75
CA SER A 751 14.99 -11.75 -12.99
C SER A 751 13.94 -12.34 -12.04
N GLY A 752 12.97 -11.53 -11.60
CA GLY A 752 11.83 -11.98 -10.82
C GLY A 752 10.71 -12.58 -11.69
N ILE A 753 10.47 -12.07 -12.90
CA ILE A 753 9.54 -12.68 -13.86
C ILE A 753 10.01 -14.09 -14.24
N LEU A 754 11.30 -14.29 -14.49
CA LEU A 754 11.87 -15.63 -14.74
C LEU A 754 11.73 -16.57 -13.53
N GLU A 755 11.88 -16.04 -12.31
CA GLU A 755 11.70 -16.82 -11.08
C GLU A 755 10.24 -17.24 -10.87
N LEU A 756 9.28 -16.37 -11.24
CA LEU A 756 7.85 -16.68 -11.26
C LEU A 756 7.50 -17.74 -12.32
N GLN A 757 8.04 -17.64 -13.53
CA GLN A 757 7.87 -18.67 -14.58
C GLN A 757 8.42 -20.02 -14.12
N LYS A 758 9.61 -20.04 -13.51
CA LYS A 758 10.21 -21.25 -12.93
C LYS A 758 9.35 -21.80 -11.77
N SER A 759 8.76 -20.94 -10.96
CA SER A 759 7.82 -21.31 -9.89
C SER A 759 6.58 -22.01 -10.47
N ALA A 760 5.99 -21.48 -11.55
CA ALA A 760 4.86 -22.11 -12.24
C ALA A 760 5.19 -23.52 -12.74
N ARG A 761 6.31 -23.70 -13.44
CA ARG A 761 6.78 -25.04 -13.92
C ARG A 761 6.98 -26.03 -12.76
N ASN A 762 7.48 -25.56 -11.62
CA ASN A 762 7.67 -26.40 -10.43
C ASN A 762 6.33 -26.75 -9.75
N ALA A 763 5.38 -25.81 -9.73
CA ALA A 763 4.05 -26.03 -9.17
C ALA A 763 3.22 -27.02 -10.01
N VAL A 764 3.28 -26.93 -11.35
CA VAL A 764 2.67 -27.92 -12.27
C VAL A 764 3.18 -29.33 -11.97
N ARG A 765 4.50 -29.53 -11.94
CA ARG A 765 5.13 -30.83 -11.60
C ARG A 765 4.73 -31.38 -10.22
N SER A 766 4.35 -30.50 -9.29
CA SER A 766 3.84 -30.90 -7.97
C SER A 766 2.34 -31.21 -7.97
N LEU A 767 1.58 -30.65 -8.91
CA LEU A 767 0.13 -30.83 -9.05
C LEU A 767 -0.23 -32.01 -9.95
N ASP A 768 0.65 -32.40 -10.88
CA ASP A 768 0.50 -33.62 -11.69
C ASP A 768 0.51 -34.91 -10.82
N ALA A 769 0.98 -34.83 -9.58
CA ALA A 769 0.85 -35.89 -8.57
C ALA A 769 -0.55 -35.97 -7.93
N THR A 770 -1.42 -34.99 -8.17
CA THR A 770 -2.80 -34.90 -7.66
C THR A 770 -3.79 -34.86 -8.80
N ASP A 771 -4.30 -36.03 -9.19
CA ASP A 771 -5.18 -36.25 -10.35
C ASP A 771 -6.55 -35.56 -10.20
N THR A 772 -6.57 -34.24 -10.37
CA THR A 772 -7.74 -33.37 -10.19
C THR A 772 -7.98 -32.58 -11.47
N ASP A 773 -9.25 -32.48 -11.90
CA ASP A 773 -9.60 -31.79 -13.14
C ASP A 773 -9.24 -30.30 -13.10
N LEU A 774 -9.33 -29.67 -11.93
CA LEU A 774 -8.85 -28.30 -11.72
C LEU A 774 -7.32 -28.19 -11.87
N GLY A 775 -6.57 -29.17 -11.37
CA GLY A 775 -5.12 -29.26 -11.56
C GLY A 775 -4.76 -29.32 -13.05
N LYS A 776 -5.40 -30.23 -13.81
CA LYS A 776 -5.19 -30.38 -15.26
C LYS A 776 -5.49 -29.09 -16.04
N LYS A 777 -6.61 -28.40 -15.72
CA LYS A 777 -6.96 -27.10 -16.32
C LYS A 777 -5.87 -26.05 -16.06
N LEU A 778 -5.39 -25.95 -14.81
CA LEU A 778 -4.33 -24.99 -14.46
C LEU A 778 -2.98 -25.35 -15.10
N SER A 779 -2.62 -26.63 -15.20
CA SER A 779 -1.41 -27.07 -15.92
C SER A 779 -1.46 -26.69 -17.40
N GLY A 780 -2.59 -26.94 -18.09
CA GLY A 780 -2.78 -26.54 -19.48
C GLY A 780 -2.66 -25.03 -19.72
N LEU A 781 -3.17 -24.20 -18.81
CA LEU A 781 -2.99 -22.74 -18.87
C LEU A 781 -1.51 -22.32 -18.71
N VAL A 782 -0.71 -23.06 -17.93
CA VAL A 782 0.75 -22.80 -17.82
C VAL A 782 1.48 -23.17 -19.11
N GLU A 783 1.08 -24.25 -19.78
CA GLU A 783 1.66 -24.65 -21.08
C GLU A 783 1.34 -23.61 -22.17
N GLN A 784 0.09 -23.14 -22.27
CA GLN A 784 -0.31 -22.02 -23.15
C GLN A 784 0.46 -20.73 -22.83
N LEU A 785 0.74 -20.45 -21.54
CA LEU A 785 1.57 -19.34 -21.10
C LEU A 785 3.02 -19.44 -21.57
N GLU A 786 3.56 -20.65 -21.76
CA GLU A 786 4.92 -20.86 -22.29
C GLU A 786 4.98 -20.73 -23.82
N THR A 787 3.92 -21.09 -24.55
CA THR A 787 3.84 -20.91 -26.01
C THR A 787 3.44 -19.49 -26.42
N GLY A 788 2.71 -18.77 -25.55
CA GLY A 788 2.19 -17.42 -25.79
C GLY A 788 0.76 -17.40 -26.34
N GLU A 789 0.10 -18.55 -26.44
CA GLU A 789 -1.22 -18.75 -27.06
C GLU A 789 -2.33 -18.88 -26.01
N ILE A 790 -2.46 -17.86 -25.15
CA ILE A 790 -3.45 -17.87 -24.06
C ILE A 790 -4.78 -17.32 -24.57
N GLU A 791 -5.82 -18.15 -24.58
CA GLU A 791 -7.18 -17.70 -24.83
C GLU A 791 -7.70 -16.90 -23.63
N LEU A 792 -8.08 -15.64 -23.87
CA LEU A 792 -8.52 -14.75 -22.79
C LEU A 792 -9.83 -15.22 -22.13
N ASP A 793 -10.69 -15.90 -22.89
CA ASP A 793 -11.95 -16.46 -22.40
C ASP A 793 -11.72 -17.52 -21.30
N GLN A 794 -10.73 -18.40 -21.47
CA GLN A 794 -10.35 -19.39 -20.45
C GLN A 794 -9.87 -18.73 -19.14
N LEU A 795 -9.24 -17.54 -19.24
CA LEU A 795 -8.79 -16.76 -18.09
C LEU A 795 -9.95 -16.09 -17.34
N VAL A 796 -10.94 -15.54 -18.06
CA VAL A 796 -12.08 -14.80 -17.48
C VAL A 796 -13.32 -15.66 -17.23
N SER A 797 -13.34 -16.93 -17.65
CA SER A 797 -14.43 -17.86 -17.38
C SER A 797 -14.82 -17.91 -15.89
N PHE A 798 -16.11 -18.12 -15.60
CA PHE A 798 -16.62 -18.23 -14.22
C PHE A 798 -15.95 -19.35 -13.41
N GLU A 799 -15.59 -20.45 -14.08
CA GLU A 799 -14.87 -21.59 -13.50
C GLU A 799 -13.33 -21.46 -13.66
N GLY A 800 -12.86 -20.29 -14.09
CA GLY A 800 -11.47 -19.99 -14.39
C GLY A 800 -10.63 -19.59 -13.17
N PRO A 801 -9.33 -19.26 -13.39
CA PRO A 801 -8.38 -19.04 -12.30
C PRO A 801 -8.74 -17.88 -11.35
N TYR A 802 -9.52 -16.88 -11.78
CA TYR A 802 -10.01 -15.83 -10.87
C TYR A 802 -10.93 -16.38 -9.77
N ARG A 803 -11.90 -17.27 -10.11
CA ARG A 803 -12.78 -17.89 -9.10
C ARG A 803 -11.98 -18.76 -8.13
N VAL A 804 -11.03 -19.54 -8.63
CA VAL A 804 -10.11 -20.36 -7.82
C VAL A 804 -9.38 -19.50 -6.77
N VAL A 805 -8.85 -18.34 -7.15
CA VAL A 805 -8.15 -17.46 -6.21
C VAL A 805 -9.09 -16.86 -5.17
N LEU A 806 -10.31 -16.46 -5.56
CA LEU A 806 -11.30 -15.91 -4.63
C LEU A 806 -11.75 -16.94 -3.60
N GLU A 807 -12.02 -18.18 -4.01
CA GLU A 807 -12.39 -19.29 -3.13
C GLU A 807 -11.23 -19.71 -2.21
N TYR A 808 -10.00 -19.73 -2.74
CA TYR A 808 -8.80 -19.95 -1.94
C TYR A 808 -8.63 -18.87 -0.84
N LEU A 809 -8.83 -17.59 -1.17
CA LEU A 809 -8.79 -16.51 -0.19
C LEU A 809 -9.93 -16.63 0.84
N LEU A 810 -11.15 -16.95 0.41
CA LEU A 810 -12.31 -17.11 1.27
C LEU A 810 -12.17 -18.26 2.28
N SER A 811 -11.46 -19.33 1.90
CA SER A 811 -11.20 -20.47 2.77
C SER A 811 -10.15 -20.22 3.87
N ARG A 812 -9.30 -19.19 3.75
CA ARG A 812 -8.12 -19.00 4.63
C ARG A 812 -8.37 -18.17 5.88
N ASP A 813 -9.07 -17.04 5.80
CA ASP A 813 -9.65 -16.36 6.96
C ASP A 813 -10.77 -15.40 6.52
N ARG A 814 -11.95 -15.53 7.12
CA ARG A 814 -13.11 -14.66 6.86
C ARG A 814 -13.03 -13.33 7.60
N GLY A 815 -12.12 -13.19 8.57
CA GLY A 815 -12.00 -12.01 9.44
C GLY A 815 -11.06 -10.92 8.94
N ASP A 816 -10.01 -11.29 8.19
CA ASP A 816 -8.89 -10.40 7.87
C ASP A 816 -9.26 -9.30 6.86
N ALA A 817 -9.01 -8.04 7.23
CA ALA A 817 -9.18 -6.89 6.36
C ALA A 817 -8.18 -6.87 5.19
N GLN A 818 -6.99 -7.48 5.34
CA GLN A 818 -6.01 -7.60 4.28
C GLN A 818 -6.51 -8.54 3.17
N LEU A 819 -6.91 -9.77 3.52
CA LEU A 819 -7.44 -10.74 2.56
C LEU A 819 -8.70 -10.22 1.85
N ARG A 820 -9.62 -9.53 2.56
CA ARG A 820 -10.78 -8.89 1.90
C ARG A 820 -10.38 -7.82 0.87
N SER A 821 -9.34 -7.02 1.14
CA SER A 821 -8.84 -6.05 0.15
C SER A 821 -8.16 -6.72 -1.05
N ALA A 822 -7.55 -7.90 -0.86
CA ALA A 822 -7.04 -8.71 -1.95
C ALA A 822 -8.18 -9.32 -2.80
N GLN A 823 -9.24 -9.83 -2.16
CA GLN A 823 -10.46 -10.31 -2.86
C GLN A 823 -11.09 -9.19 -3.71
N GLY A 824 -11.30 -8.00 -3.13
CA GLY A 824 -11.81 -6.83 -3.85
C GLY A 824 -10.94 -6.44 -5.05
N TYR A 825 -9.61 -6.45 -4.89
CA TYR A 825 -8.68 -6.20 -5.99
C TYR A 825 -8.77 -7.27 -7.10
N HIS A 826 -8.84 -8.56 -6.76
CA HIS A 826 -8.98 -9.64 -7.76
C HIS A 826 -10.31 -9.56 -8.51
N LEU A 827 -11.42 -9.21 -7.83
CA LEU A 827 -12.72 -8.98 -8.46
C LEU A 827 -12.70 -7.78 -9.42
N MET A 828 -12.10 -6.67 -9.00
CA MET A 828 -11.89 -5.50 -9.86
C MET A 828 -11.04 -5.88 -11.09
N GLN A 829 -9.95 -6.62 -10.89
CA GLN A 829 -9.05 -7.05 -11.97
C GLN A 829 -9.77 -7.99 -12.95
N TRP A 830 -10.56 -8.95 -12.45
CA TRP A 830 -11.35 -9.86 -13.28
C TRP A 830 -12.35 -9.09 -14.14
N ALA A 831 -13.12 -8.18 -13.53
CA ALA A 831 -14.05 -7.30 -14.22
C ALA A 831 -13.35 -6.40 -15.26
N PHE A 832 -12.14 -5.92 -14.98
CA PHE A 832 -11.36 -5.08 -15.89
C PHE A 832 -10.87 -5.84 -17.13
N VAL A 833 -10.37 -7.06 -16.94
CA VAL A 833 -9.94 -7.91 -18.05
C VAL A 833 -11.14 -8.33 -18.91
N LEU A 834 -12.27 -8.68 -18.29
CA LEU A 834 -13.51 -9.02 -18.99
C LEU A 834 -14.06 -7.84 -19.81
N CYS A 835 -14.17 -6.65 -19.21
CA CYS A 835 -14.65 -5.46 -19.91
C CYS A 835 -13.69 -5.02 -21.04
N GLY A 836 -12.38 -5.04 -20.78
CA GLY A 836 -11.35 -4.64 -21.74
C GLY A 836 -11.26 -5.54 -22.98
N SER A 837 -11.72 -6.80 -22.89
CA SER A 837 -11.80 -7.72 -24.03
C SER A 837 -12.76 -7.23 -25.14
N ARG A 838 -13.75 -6.40 -24.78
CA ARG A 838 -14.81 -5.96 -25.71
C ARG A 838 -14.39 -4.76 -26.56
N GLU A 839 -13.50 -3.90 -26.07
CA GLU A 839 -13.09 -2.67 -26.78
C GLU A 839 -12.12 -2.95 -27.96
N GLY A 840 -11.53 -4.16 -28.03
CA GLY A 840 -10.60 -4.56 -29.09
C GLY A 840 -11.19 -5.47 -30.19
N SER A 841 -12.39 -6.01 -30.01
CA SER A 841 -13.00 -6.96 -30.96
C SER A 841 -14.01 -6.26 -31.88
N VAL A 842 -13.51 -5.62 -32.94
CA VAL A 842 -14.33 -5.14 -34.06
C VAL A 842 -14.30 -6.18 -35.18
N GLY A 843 -15.16 -7.18 -35.06
CA GLY A 843 -15.45 -8.17 -36.11
C GLY A 843 -14.97 -9.60 -35.80
N SER A 844 -15.91 -10.47 -35.45
CA SER A 844 -15.99 -11.90 -35.86
C SER A 844 -17.03 -12.62 -34.99
N ASP A 845 -17.99 -13.27 -35.66
CA ASP A 845 -19.04 -14.17 -35.19
C ASP A 845 -18.82 -14.89 -33.82
N SER A 846 -19.71 -14.61 -32.87
CA SER A 846 -20.25 -15.61 -31.91
C SER A 846 -21.37 -14.98 -31.06
N SER A 847 -22.63 -15.17 -31.46
CA SER A 847 -23.79 -14.68 -30.69
C SER A 847 -23.88 -15.29 -29.28
N GLU A 848 -23.33 -16.50 -29.09
CA GLU A 848 -23.37 -17.24 -27.83
C GLU A 848 -22.41 -16.68 -26.76
N SER A 849 -21.24 -16.16 -27.15
CA SER A 849 -20.26 -15.57 -26.20
C SER A 849 -20.74 -14.25 -25.57
N LEU A 850 -21.58 -13.50 -26.29
CA LEU A 850 -22.20 -12.27 -25.79
C LEU A 850 -23.13 -12.52 -24.59
N TYR A 851 -23.87 -13.63 -24.58
CA TYR A 851 -24.79 -13.97 -23.48
C TYR A 851 -24.04 -14.46 -22.23
N THR A 852 -23.04 -15.33 -22.40
CA THR A 852 -22.25 -15.85 -21.27
C THR A 852 -21.45 -14.75 -20.57
N HIS A 853 -20.87 -13.82 -21.33
CA HIS A 853 -20.21 -12.64 -20.77
C HIS A 853 -21.19 -11.67 -20.09
N ALA A 854 -22.44 -11.53 -20.56
CA ALA A 854 -23.44 -10.67 -19.92
C ALA A 854 -23.89 -11.21 -18.54
N ASP A 855 -24.14 -12.52 -18.42
CA ASP A 855 -24.42 -13.16 -17.13
C ASP A 855 -23.21 -13.09 -16.18
N LEU A 856 -22.00 -13.35 -16.68
CA LEU A 856 -20.78 -13.17 -15.91
C LEU A 856 -20.58 -11.72 -15.42
N GLN A 857 -20.87 -10.72 -16.27
CA GLN A 857 -20.84 -9.31 -15.85
C GLN A 857 -21.86 -9.04 -14.74
N HIS A 858 -23.06 -9.63 -14.80
CA HIS A 858 -24.04 -9.49 -13.72
C HIS A 858 -23.57 -10.12 -12.41
N LYS A 859 -22.99 -11.34 -12.47
CA LYS A 859 -22.37 -12.01 -11.31
C LYS A 859 -21.23 -11.18 -10.71
N LEU A 860 -20.37 -10.58 -11.54
CA LEU A 860 -19.28 -9.70 -11.11
C LEU A 860 -19.78 -8.39 -10.49
N CYS A 861 -20.84 -7.77 -11.03
CA CYS A 861 -21.48 -6.62 -10.38
C CYS A 861 -21.93 -6.98 -8.95
N ASN A 862 -22.60 -8.12 -8.77
CA ASN A 862 -23.09 -8.55 -7.48
C ASN A 862 -21.93 -8.86 -6.51
N MET A 863 -20.87 -9.55 -6.97
CA MET A 863 -19.67 -9.83 -6.14
C MET A 863 -18.86 -8.58 -5.75
N ILE A 864 -18.82 -7.54 -6.58
CA ILE A 864 -18.12 -6.28 -6.26
C ILE A 864 -18.93 -5.42 -5.28
N LEU A 865 -20.26 -5.39 -5.44
CA LEU A 865 -21.16 -4.65 -4.54
C LEU A 865 -21.34 -5.36 -3.18
N ASP A 866 -21.25 -6.70 -3.17
CA ASP A 866 -21.37 -7.53 -1.98
C ASP A 866 -20.35 -8.67 -1.99
N LEU A 867 -19.26 -8.49 -1.23
CA LEU A 867 -18.24 -9.51 -1.02
C LEU A 867 -18.78 -10.78 -0.33
N SER A 868 -19.91 -10.70 0.37
CA SER A 868 -20.55 -11.87 0.98
C SER A 868 -21.44 -12.68 0.02
N TRP A 869 -21.68 -12.18 -1.20
CA TRP A 869 -22.41 -12.91 -2.24
C TRP A 869 -21.78 -14.27 -2.57
N LEU A 870 -20.45 -14.35 -2.52
CA LEU A 870 -19.68 -15.61 -2.66
C LEU A 870 -19.98 -16.61 -1.53
N GLU A 871 -20.22 -16.14 -0.30
CA GLU A 871 -20.59 -17.01 0.83
C GLU A 871 -22.02 -17.56 0.68
N GLU A 872 -22.92 -16.80 0.06
CA GLU A 872 -24.31 -17.23 -0.22
C GLU A 872 -24.41 -18.19 -1.42
N HIS A 873 -23.42 -18.18 -2.32
CA HIS A 873 -23.36 -18.99 -3.55
C HIS A 873 -22.12 -19.92 -3.57
N ALA A 874 -21.93 -20.64 -2.47
CA ALA A 874 -20.77 -21.50 -2.19
C ALA A 874 -20.86 -22.92 -2.83
N ASP A 875 -21.42 -23.04 -4.04
CA ASP A 875 -21.56 -24.31 -4.76
C ASP A 875 -20.26 -24.77 -5.47
N TYR A 876 -19.14 -24.09 -5.24
CA TYR A 876 -17.84 -24.33 -5.89
C TYR A 876 -16.91 -25.23 -5.02
N GLN A 877 -16.05 -26.02 -5.67
CA GLN A 877 -15.09 -26.87 -4.96
C GLN A 877 -14.00 -26.05 -4.26
N THR A 878 -13.86 -26.18 -2.93
CA THR A 878 -12.79 -25.51 -2.17
C THR A 878 -11.41 -25.93 -2.70
N PRO A 879 -10.61 -25.00 -3.28
CA PRO A 879 -9.35 -25.35 -3.92
C PRO A 879 -8.25 -25.61 -2.89
N SER A 880 -7.32 -26.51 -3.23
CA SER A 880 -6.15 -26.77 -2.39
C SER A 880 -5.18 -25.59 -2.40
N THR A 881 -4.34 -25.50 -1.37
CA THR A 881 -3.27 -24.49 -1.28
C THR A 881 -2.35 -24.46 -2.50
N ALA A 882 -2.08 -25.61 -3.11
CA ALA A 882 -1.28 -25.69 -4.34
C ALA A 882 -2.05 -25.15 -5.56
N GLN A 883 -3.33 -25.50 -5.71
CA GLN A 883 -4.19 -25.01 -6.80
C GLN A 883 -4.42 -23.49 -6.70
N GLY A 884 -4.74 -22.96 -5.52
CA GLY A 884 -4.94 -21.53 -5.29
C GLY A 884 -3.68 -20.69 -5.56
N ARG A 885 -2.51 -21.20 -5.17
CA ARG A 885 -1.21 -20.58 -5.52
C ARG A 885 -0.94 -20.64 -7.02
N LEU A 886 -1.15 -21.79 -7.68
CA LEU A 886 -0.90 -21.88 -9.12
C LEU A 886 -1.83 -20.97 -9.92
N ALA A 887 -3.12 -20.91 -9.57
CA ALA A 887 -4.07 -19.99 -10.19
C ALA A 887 -3.62 -18.53 -10.08
N SER A 888 -3.18 -18.09 -8.88
CA SER A 888 -2.63 -16.75 -8.67
C SER A 888 -1.35 -16.48 -9.50
N ILE A 889 -0.48 -17.48 -9.65
CA ILE A 889 0.72 -17.39 -10.51
C ILE A 889 0.32 -17.29 -11.99
N VAL A 890 -0.66 -18.07 -12.46
CA VAL A 890 -1.21 -18.02 -13.83
C VAL A 890 -1.79 -16.64 -14.14
N LEU A 891 -2.63 -16.10 -13.25
CA LEU A 891 -3.16 -14.73 -13.38
C LEU A 891 -2.03 -13.70 -13.48
N THR A 892 -1.01 -13.82 -12.63
CA THR A 892 0.12 -12.88 -12.61
C THR A 892 1.00 -12.99 -13.86
N LEU A 893 1.27 -14.20 -14.36
CA LEU A 893 2.03 -14.42 -15.60
C LEU A 893 1.24 -13.95 -16.84
N SER A 894 -0.09 -14.02 -16.81
CA SER A 894 -0.95 -13.48 -17.87
C SER A 894 -1.00 -11.94 -17.92
N SER A 895 -0.46 -11.25 -16.90
CA SER A 895 -0.56 -9.80 -16.73
C SER A 895 0.27 -8.97 -17.71
N ARG A 896 0.00 -7.66 -17.74
CA ARG A 896 0.74 -6.69 -18.56
C ARG A 896 2.22 -6.58 -18.14
N LEU A 897 2.55 -6.73 -16.85
CA LEU A 897 3.93 -6.79 -16.37
C LEU A 897 4.71 -7.97 -16.98
N CYS A 898 4.16 -9.18 -16.88
CA CYS A 898 4.88 -10.38 -17.30
C CYS A 898 4.98 -10.46 -18.83
N ARG A 899 3.94 -10.06 -19.57
CA ARG A 899 3.99 -9.89 -21.04
C ARG A 899 5.05 -8.87 -21.49
N ALA A 900 5.38 -7.87 -20.65
CA ALA A 900 6.42 -6.90 -20.97
C ALA A 900 7.85 -7.48 -20.92
N PHE A 901 8.06 -8.72 -20.45
CA PHE A 901 9.39 -9.36 -20.36
C PHE A 901 10.19 -9.25 -21.67
N ASN A 902 9.58 -9.55 -22.81
CA ASN A 902 10.25 -9.46 -24.12
C ASN A 902 10.66 -8.02 -24.48
N LYS A 903 9.84 -7.01 -24.11
CA LYS A 903 10.21 -5.59 -24.28
C LYS A 903 11.37 -5.20 -23.35
N ILE A 904 11.30 -5.58 -22.07
CA ILE A 904 12.36 -5.37 -21.08
C ILE A 904 13.68 -5.97 -21.60
N PHE A 905 13.66 -7.23 -22.03
CA PHE A 905 14.85 -7.93 -22.50
C PHE A 905 15.42 -7.33 -23.78
N SER A 906 14.57 -6.92 -24.73
CA SER A 906 14.99 -6.20 -25.94
C SER A 906 15.68 -4.86 -25.62
N ILE A 907 15.19 -4.12 -24.62
CA ILE A 907 15.82 -2.87 -24.16
C ILE A 907 17.18 -3.14 -23.50
N LEU A 908 17.27 -4.16 -22.63
CA LEU A 908 18.53 -4.56 -22.00
C LEU A 908 19.58 -4.98 -23.06
N LEU A 909 19.18 -5.76 -24.06
CA LEU A 909 20.03 -6.12 -25.20
C LEU A 909 20.48 -4.88 -26.00
N THR A 910 19.55 -4.01 -26.37
CA THR A 910 19.84 -2.78 -27.14
C THR A 910 20.83 -1.86 -26.40
N SER A 911 20.72 -1.79 -25.07
CA SER A 911 21.62 -0.97 -24.24
C SER A 911 23.09 -1.41 -24.29
N MET A 912 23.39 -2.65 -24.69
CA MET A 912 24.77 -3.12 -24.89
C MET A 912 25.49 -2.42 -26.05
N SER A 913 24.76 -1.94 -27.05
CA SER A 913 25.30 -1.15 -28.17
C SER A 913 25.37 0.36 -27.88
N SER A 914 25.09 0.79 -26.65
CA SER A 914 25.15 2.22 -26.27
C SER A 914 26.56 2.82 -26.46
N GLU A 915 26.63 4.09 -26.85
CA GLU A 915 27.87 4.85 -26.90
C GLU A 915 28.52 5.01 -25.50
N HIS A 916 27.71 5.10 -24.44
CA HIS A 916 28.19 5.25 -23.08
C HIS A 916 28.66 3.91 -22.48
N SER A 917 29.92 3.86 -22.03
CA SER A 917 30.55 2.65 -21.48
C SER A 917 29.88 2.11 -20.22
N THR A 918 29.34 2.97 -19.35
CA THR A 918 28.64 2.59 -18.13
C THR A 918 27.30 1.91 -18.40
N VAL A 919 26.49 2.50 -19.30
CA VAL A 919 25.20 1.96 -19.77
C VAL A 919 25.41 0.56 -20.36
N LYS A 920 26.38 0.43 -21.26
CA LYS A 920 26.79 -0.83 -21.89
C LYS A 920 27.21 -1.91 -20.89
N SER A 921 28.07 -1.56 -19.93
CA SER A 921 28.53 -2.47 -18.88
C SER A 921 27.36 -2.99 -18.02
N ARG A 922 26.41 -2.11 -17.69
CA ARG A 922 25.27 -2.42 -16.80
C ARG A 922 24.15 -3.18 -17.53
N GLY A 923 23.87 -2.84 -18.79
CA GLY A 923 23.04 -3.64 -19.69
C GLY A 923 23.60 -5.05 -19.86
N SER A 924 24.88 -5.18 -20.21
CA SER A 924 25.56 -6.48 -20.35
C SER A 924 25.49 -7.32 -19.08
N ARG A 925 25.77 -6.74 -17.90
CA ARG A 925 25.65 -7.45 -16.61
C ARG A 925 24.21 -7.92 -16.34
N SER A 926 23.22 -7.10 -16.66
CA SER A 926 21.81 -7.44 -16.48
C SER A 926 21.37 -8.59 -17.39
N VAL A 927 21.81 -8.59 -18.65
CA VAL A 927 21.56 -9.70 -19.59
C VAL A 927 22.24 -10.99 -19.12
N SER A 928 23.50 -10.95 -18.68
CA SER A 928 24.19 -12.13 -18.11
C SER A 928 23.41 -12.71 -16.92
N ALA A 929 22.99 -11.88 -15.95
CA ALA A 929 22.26 -12.34 -14.77
C ALA A 929 20.91 -13.01 -15.10
N LEU A 930 20.21 -12.54 -16.15
CA LEU A 930 18.97 -13.15 -16.62
C LEU A 930 19.21 -14.54 -17.24
N LEU A 931 20.26 -14.66 -18.06
CA LEU A 931 20.63 -15.92 -18.71
C LEU A 931 21.17 -16.95 -17.71
N GLU A 932 21.92 -16.51 -16.69
CA GLU A 932 22.35 -17.35 -15.57
C GLU A 932 21.15 -17.90 -14.76
N LYS A 933 20.05 -17.15 -14.65
CA LYS A 933 18.82 -17.62 -13.99
C LYS A 933 18.03 -18.62 -14.82
N ASP A 934 17.84 -18.38 -16.12
CA ASP A 934 17.17 -19.33 -17.02
C ASP A 934 17.83 -19.36 -18.42
N PRO A 935 18.75 -20.31 -18.67
CA PRO A 935 19.38 -20.47 -19.98
C PRO A 935 18.42 -20.87 -21.11
N SER A 936 17.18 -21.31 -20.82
CA SER A 936 16.21 -21.72 -21.87
C SER A 936 15.68 -20.54 -22.70
N ILE A 937 15.90 -19.29 -22.25
CA ILE A 937 15.62 -18.08 -23.04
C ILE A 937 16.34 -18.12 -24.40
N LEU A 938 17.52 -18.74 -24.46
CA LEU A 938 18.33 -18.88 -25.68
C LEU A 938 17.68 -19.85 -26.70
N ASP A 939 16.99 -20.88 -26.22
CA ASP A 939 16.25 -21.83 -27.06
C ASP A 939 14.94 -21.19 -27.57
N ARG A 940 14.23 -20.49 -26.68
CA ARG A 940 12.90 -19.91 -26.95
C ARG A 940 12.93 -18.68 -27.84
N ASN A 941 13.99 -17.86 -27.77
CA ASN A 941 14.05 -16.57 -28.46
C ASN A 941 15.27 -16.43 -29.39
N ALA A 942 15.15 -16.92 -30.64
CA ALA A 942 16.18 -16.77 -31.68
C ALA A 942 16.61 -15.31 -31.95
N HIS A 943 15.74 -14.33 -31.66
CA HIS A 943 16.06 -12.90 -31.73
C HIS A 943 17.26 -12.50 -30.85
N VAL A 944 17.46 -13.17 -29.71
CA VAL A 944 18.52 -12.88 -28.73
C VAL A 944 19.89 -13.14 -29.33
N LEU A 945 20.08 -14.33 -29.90
CA LEU A 945 21.31 -14.70 -30.59
C LEU A 945 21.57 -13.76 -31.78
N ASN A 946 20.53 -13.45 -32.56
CA ASN A 946 20.64 -12.47 -33.65
C ASN A 946 21.07 -11.07 -33.19
N HIS A 947 20.61 -10.60 -32.02
CA HIS A 947 21.07 -9.34 -31.43
C HIS A 947 22.56 -9.41 -31.02
N ILE A 948 22.98 -10.49 -30.36
CA ILE A 948 24.39 -10.72 -29.99
C ILE A 948 25.28 -10.75 -31.24
N PHE A 949 24.85 -11.45 -32.30
CA PHE A 949 25.57 -11.52 -33.57
C PHE A 949 25.61 -10.19 -34.34
N ARG A 950 24.63 -9.30 -34.17
CA ARG A 950 24.71 -7.90 -34.64
C ARG A 950 25.76 -7.13 -33.85
N GLY A 951 25.77 -7.25 -32.52
CA GLY A 951 26.79 -6.62 -31.66
C GLY A 951 28.23 -7.07 -31.95
N MET A 952 28.43 -8.32 -32.40
CA MET A 952 29.73 -8.79 -32.88
C MET A 952 30.23 -8.10 -34.15
N ASN A 953 29.36 -7.39 -34.88
CA ASN A 953 29.66 -6.64 -36.10
C ASN A 953 29.56 -5.10 -35.91
N ASP A 954 29.44 -4.64 -34.66
CA ASP A 954 29.37 -3.22 -34.30
C ASP A 954 30.66 -2.46 -34.67
N SER A 955 30.57 -1.16 -34.97
CA SER A 955 31.74 -0.34 -35.33
C SER A 955 32.73 -0.20 -34.15
N SER A 956 32.25 -0.21 -32.91
CA SER A 956 33.05 -0.07 -31.70
C SER A 956 33.70 -1.39 -31.27
N PRO A 957 35.05 -1.46 -31.17
CA PRO A 957 35.74 -2.65 -30.67
C PRO A 957 35.29 -3.11 -29.27
N LEU A 958 34.86 -2.17 -28.42
CA LEU A 958 34.36 -2.46 -27.07
C LEU A 958 33.00 -3.15 -27.09
N VAL A 959 32.14 -2.85 -28.07
CA VAL A 959 30.86 -3.57 -28.24
C VAL A 959 31.14 -4.98 -28.74
N ARG A 960 32.04 -5.14 -29.73
CA ARG A 960 32.41 -6.46 -30.27
C ARG A 960 33.01 -7.38 -29.20
N ASP A 961 33.91 -6.89 -28.34
CA ASP A 961 34.45 -7.68 -27.23
C ASP A 961 33.38 -8.04 -26.19
N SER A 962 32.46 -7.11 -25.88
CA SER A 962 31.36 -7.35 -24.93
C SER A 962 30.35 -8.37 -25.47
N ALA A 963 30.04 -8.31 -26.78
CA ALA A 963 29.15 -9.26 -27.45
C ALA A 963 29.77 -10.66 -27.54
N LEU A 964 31.07 -10.76 -27.87
CA LEU A 964 31.81 -12.03 -27.79
C LEU A 964 31.84 -12.58 -26.37
N LYS A 965 32.05 -11.73 -25.34
CA LYS A 965 31.99 -12.18 -23.95
C LYS A 965 30.62 -12.77 -23.62
N LEU A 966 29.54 -12.05 -23.90
CA LEU A 966 28.19 -12.55 -23.64
C LEU A 966 27.90 -13.85 -24.40
N LEU A 967 28.35 -13.97 -25.66
CA LEU A 967 28.24 -15.22 -26.41
C LEU A 967 29.02 -16.36 -25.77
N SER A 968 30.22 -16.10 -25.24
CA SER A 968 31.02 -17.07 -24.49
C SER A 968 30.27 -17.57 -23.24
N ASP A 969 29.65 -16.65 -22.50
CA ASP A 969 28.86 -16.96 -21.32
C ASP A 969 27.62 -17.82 -21.72
N CYS A 970 26.92 -17.45 -22.80
CA CYS A 970 25.79 -18.20 -23.38
C CYS A 970 26.19 -19.63 -23.78
N ILE A 971 27.32 -19.78 -24.47
CA ILE A 971 27.86 -21.07 -24.92
C ILE A 971 28.27 -21.95 -23.73
N GLY A 972 28.87 -21.36 -22.70
CA GLY A 972 29.20 -22.07 -21.45
C GLY A 972 27.96 -22.64 -20.75
N MET A 973 26.84 -21.91 -20.78
CA MET A 973 25.56 -22.38 -20.25
C MET A 973 24.83 -23.36 -21.17
N ARG A 974 24.97 -23.22 -22.50
CA ARG A 974 24.32 -24.08 -23.51
C ARG A 974 25.30 -24.47 -24.65
N PRO A 975 26.09 -25.55 -24.48
CA PRO A 975 27.03 -26.02 -25.50
C PRO A 975 26.41 -26.44 -26.84
N SER A 976 25.08 -26.68 -26.89
CA SER A 976 24.34 -26.92 -28.14
C SER A 976 24.49 -25.77 -29.16
N LEU A 977 24.81 -24.56 -28.69
CA LEU A 977 25.03 -23.38 -29.53
C LEU A 977 26.38 -23.37 -30.27
N ASP A 978 27.31 -24.27 -29.95
CA ASP A 978 28.64 -24.35 -30.58
C ASP A 978 28.51 -24.37 -32.12
N LYS A 979 27.69 -25.28 -32.65
CA LYS A 979 27.46 -25.44 -34.11
C LYS A 979 26.83 -24.21 -34.80
N ALA A 980 26.03 -23.42 -34.08
CA ALA A 980 25.34 -22.27 -34.64
C ALA A 980 26.16 -20.97 -34.58
N SER A 981 27.29 -20.99 -33.85
CA SER A 981 28.07 -19.80 -33.49
C SER A 981 29.53 -19.82 -33.96
N TYR A 982 30.15 -21.00 -34.10
CA TYR A 982 31.60 -21.08 -34.37
C TYR A 982 32.05 -20.34 -35.64
N ASP A 983 31.30 -20.43 -36.76
CA ASP A 983 31.60 -19.68 -38.00
C ASP A 983 31.64 -18.15 -37.76
N ARG A 984 30.70 -17.64 -36.94
CA ARG A 984 30.62 -16.21 -36.61
C ARG A 984 31.75 -15.77 -35.67
N ILE A 985 32.28 -16.69 -34.86
CA ILE A 985 33.44 -16.46 -33.99
C ILE A 985 34.75 -16.52 -34.80
N ILE A 986 34.86 -17.45 -35.77
CA ILE A 986 35.96 -17.51 -36.75
C ILE A 986 36.09 -16.16 -37.47
N ALA A 987 34.98 -15.58 -37.93
CA ALA A 987 34.99 -14.25 -38.56
C ALA A 987 35.51 -13.10 -37.65
N ARG A 988 35.78 -13.33 -36.36
CA ARG A 988 36.38 -12.37 -35.41
C ARG A 988 37.85 -12.65 -35.07
N THR A 989 38.47 -13.73 -35.55
CA THR A 989 39.94 -13.87 -35.50
C THR A 989 40.63 -12.87 -36.45
N LEU A 990 39.89 -12.37 -37.44
CA LEU A 990 40.34 -11.34 -38.40
C LEU A 990 40.01 -9.89 -37.96
N ASP A 991 39.55 -9.67 -36.72
CA ASP A 991 39.13 -8.33 -36.25
C ASP A 991 40.30 -7.33 -36.16
N ALA A 992 40.09 -6.06 -36.51
CA ALA A 992 41.11 -5.02 -36.37
C ALA A 992 41.67 -4.92 -34.93
N ALA A 993 40.84 -5.12 -33.91
CA ALA A 993 41.25 -4.99 -32.51
C ALA A 993 41.87 -6.29 -31.95
N ALA A 994 43.12 -6.22 -31.51
CA ALA A 994 43.86 -7.36 -30.95
C ALA A 994 43.15 -8.07 -29.78
N GLY A 995 42.45 -7.31 -28.92
CA GLY A 995 41.68 -7.87 -27.80
C GLY A 995 40.55 -8.81 -28.26
N VAL A 996 39.81 -8.40 -29.29
CA VAL A 996 38.71 -9.16 -29.88
C VAL A 996 39.23 -10.46 -30.49
N ARG A 997 40.34 -10.39 -31.24
CA ARG A 997 41.03 -11.57 -31.81
C ARG A 997 41.45 -12.58 -30.73
N ARG A 998 42.10 -12.10 -29.66
CA ARG A 998 42.52 -12.97 -28.53
C ARG A 998 41.32 -13.63 -27.82
N ARG A 999 40.18 -12.94 -27.69
CA ARG A 999 38.96 -13.54 -27.13
C ARG A 999 38.37 -14.60 -28.05
N ALA A 1000 38.25 -14.30 -29.35
CA ALA A 1000 37.73 -15.23 -30.34
C ALA A 1000 38.54 -16.54 -30.36
N MET A 1001 39.87 -16.47 -30.39
CA MET A 1001 40.72 -17.68 -30.35
C MET A 1001 40.53 -18.52 -29.08
N LYS A 1002 40.37 -17.89 -27.90
CA LYS A 1002 40.08 -18.61 -26.65
C LYS A 1002 38.73 -19.33 -26.70
N MET A 1003 37.69 -18.66 -27.19
CA MET A 1003 36.37 -19.28 -27.36
C MET A 1003 36.42 -20.44 -28.35
N LEU A 1004 37.14 -20.28 -29.48
CA LEU A 1004 37.31 -21.33 -30.48
C LEU A 1004 38.09 -22.54 -29.95
N LYS A 1005 39.12 -22.33 -29.11
CA LYS A 1005 39.81 -23.40 -28.38
C LYS A 1005 38.82 -24.23 -27.54
N ASP A 1006 37.98 -23.56 -26.75
CA ASP A 1006 37.02 -24.24 -25.88
C ASP A 1006 35.97 -25.02 -26.70
N ILE A 1007 35.49 -24.45 -27.82
CA ILE A 1007 34.58 -25.10 -28.77
C ILE A 1007 35.25 -26.33 -29.42
N TYR A 1008 36.51 -26.20 -29.88
CA TYR A 1008 37.28 -27.30 -30.46
C TYR A 1008 37.41 -28.47 -29.48
N LEU A 1009 37.74 -28.19 -28.22
CA LEU A 1009 37.93 -29.22 -27.20
C LEU A 1009 36.62 -29.95 -26.86
N ARG A 1010 35.47 -29.26 -26.91
CA ARG A 1010 34.14 -29.86 -26.67
C ARG A 1010 33.57 -30.68 -27.84
N ASN A 1011 34.02 -30.48 -29.08
CA ASN A 1011 33.37 -31.03 -30.28
C ASN A 1011 34.30 -31.96 -31.07
N ASP A 1012 33.93 -33.24 -31.22
CA ASP A 1012 34.73 -34.23 -31.97
C ASP A 1012 34.53 -34.22 -33.50
N SER A 1013 33.78 -33.25 -34.03
CA SER A 1013 33.55 -33.15 -35.47
C SER A 1013 34.84 -32.72 -36.21
N LEU A 1014 35.33 -33.61 -37.09
CA LEU A 1014 36.55 -33.42 -37.86
C LEU A 1014 36.50 -32.16 -38.76
N THR A 1015 35.34 -31.82 -39.35
CA THR A 1015 35.16 -30.59 -40.14
C THR A 1015 35.27 -29.34 -39.28
N LEU A 1016 34.54 -29.31 -38.16
CA LEU A 1016 34.53 -28.16 -37.24
C LEU A 1016 35.93 -27.93 -36.65
N ARG A 1017 36.58 -29.00 -36.17
CA ARG A 1017 37.95 -28.92 -35.64
C ARG A 1017 38.95 -28.44 -36.70
N SER A 1018 38.86 -28.90 -37.96
CA SER A 1018 39.79 -28.45 -39.01
C SER A 1018 39.57 -26.98 -39.36
N THR A 1019 38.32 -26.51 -39.49
CA THR A 1019 38.01 -25.09 -39.76
C THR A 1019 38.45 -24.16 -38.62
N ILE A 1020 38.36 -24.63 -37.37
CA ILE A 1020 38.84 -23.86 -36.22
C ILE A 1020 40.38 -23.82 -36.19
N ALA A 1021 41.04 -24.96 -36.43
CA ALA A 1021 42.50 -25.02 -36.45
C ALA A 1021 43.08 -24.11 -37.54
N ASP A 1022 42.57 -24.18 -38.77
CA ASP A 1022 42.95 -23.29 -39.88
C ASP A 1022 42.82 -21.80 -39.50
N ALA A 1023 41.67 -21.41 -38.93
CA ALA A 1023 41.42 -20.04 -38.49
C ALA A 1023 42.35 -19.54 -37.36
N ILE A 1024 42.94 -20.44 -36.56
CA ILE A 1024 43.93 -20.10 -35.51
C ILE A 1024 45.35 -20.12 -36.09
N ILE A 1025 45.69 -21.08 -36.96
CA ILE A 1025 46.99 -21.16 -37.64
C ILE A 1025 47.24 -19.90 -38.47
N ALA A 1026 46.21 -19.41 -39.16
CA ALA A 1026 46.25 -18.14 -39.90
C ALA A 1026 46.56 -16.90 -39.02
N ARG A 1027 46.65 -17.04 -37.68
CA ARG A 1027 47.03 -15.98 -36.72
C ARG A 1027 48.41 -16.17 -36.11
N LEU A 1028 49.20 -17.14 -36.56
CA LEU A 1028 50.59 -17.32 -36.13
C LEU A 1028 51.52 -16.23 -36.70
N GLU A 1029 51.19 -15.69 -37.86
CA GLU A 1029 51.89 -14.56 -38.51
C GLU A 1029 51.16 -13.21 -38.29
N ASP A 1030 50.43 -13.10 -37.18
CA ASP A 1030 49.69 -11.89 -36.85
C ASP A 1030 50.63 -10.70 -36.52
N THR A 1031 50.24 -9.50 -36.96
CA THR A 1031 50.99 -8.24 -36.73
C THR A 1031 51.22 -7.91 -35.26
N GLU A 1032 50.36 -8.42 -34.39
CA GLU A 1032 50.42 -8.23 -32.93
C GLU A 1032 51.04 -9.46 -32.26
N GLU A 1033 52.25 -9.30 -31.71
CA GLU A 1033 52.99 -10.41 -31.06
C GLU A 1033 52.18 -11.12 -29.98
N THR A 1034 51.34 -10.38 -29.23
CA THR A 1034 50.46 -10.96 -28.20
C THR A 1034 49.34 -11.85 -28.77
N VAL A 1035 49.00 -11.71 -30.05
CA VAL A 1035 48.02 -12.54 -30.76
C VAL A 1035 48.71 -13.78 -31.31
N SER A 1036 49.86 -13.63 -31.98
CA SER A 1036 50.63 -14.78 -32.52
C SER A 1036 51.21 -15.68 -31.44
N GLN A 1037 51.64 -15.13 -30.29
CA GLN A 1037 52.03 -15.92 -29.12
C GLN A 1037 50.85 -16.75 -28.58
N LEU A 1038 49.65 -16.17 -28.50
CA LEU A 1038 48.45 -16.88 -28.05
C LEU A 1038 48.00 -17.94 -29.06
N ALA A 1039 48.12 -17.68 -30.36
CA ALA A 1039 47.86 -18.67 -31.40
C ALA A 1039 48.82 -19.87 -31.28
N ARG A 1040 50.13 -19.61 -31.11
CA ARG A 1040 51.16 -20.64 -30.89
C ARG A 1040 50.86 -21.49 -29.66
N GLN A 1041 50.59 -20.85 -28.52
CA GLN A 1041 50.21 -21.53 -27.28
C GLN A 1041 48.92 -22.36 -27.47
N THR A 1042 47.92 -21.82 -28.14
CA THR A 1042 46.64 -22.52 -28.37
C THR A 1042 46.85 -23.78 -29.21
N MET A 1043 47.65 -23.72 -30.28
CA MET A 1043 47.94 -24.89 -31.10
C MET A 1043 48.84 -25.90 -30.38
N GLU A 1044 49.81 -25.46 -29.57
CA GLU A 1044 50.60 -26.34 -28.69
C GLU A 1044 49.70 -27.13 -27.73
N GLU A 1045 48.82 -26.43 -27.00
CA GLU A 1045 47.89 -26.99 -26.01
C GLU A 1045 46.85 -27.95 -26.61
N VAL A 1046 46.53 -27.80 -27.90
CA VAL A 1046 45.45 -28.54 -28.57
C VAL A 1046 45.97 -29.69 -29.45
N TRP A 1047 47.12 -29.54 -30.10
CA TRP A 1047 47.70 -30.55 -31.00
C TRP A 1047 48.82 -31.38 -30.38
N PHE A 1048 49.54 -30.87 -29.38
CA PHE A 1048 50.75 -31.52 -28.86
C PHE A 1048 50.61 -31.91 -27.39
N THR A 1049 50.25 -30.97 -26.50
CA THR A 1049 50.19 -31.20 -25.05
C THR A 1049 49.36 -32.43 -24.63
N PRO A 1050 48.18 -32.75 -25.21
CA PRO A 1050 47.39 -33.91 -24.81
C PRO A 1050 48.06 -35.27 -25.09
N TYR A 1051 49.08 -35.27 -25.95
CA TYR A 1051 49.78 -36.48 -26.42
C TYR A 1051 51.17 -36.64 -25.80
N ILE A 1052 51.66 -35.64 -25.05
CA ILE A 1052 52.95 -35.73 -24.34
C ILE A 1052 52.86 -36.80 -23.26
N GLY A 1053 53.74 -37.80 -23.32
CA GLY A 1053 53.82 -38.89 -22.34
C GLY A 1053 52.83 -40.05 -22.54
N LEU A 1054 52.04 -40.05 -23.63
CA LEU A 1054 51.29 -41.25 -24.02
C LEU A 1054 52.25 -42.36 -24.48
N ALA A 1055 52.19 -43.53 -23.84
CA ALA A 1055 52.98 -44.71 -24.22
C ALA A 1055 52.13 -45.69 -25.04
N LEU A 1056 52.56 -45.95 -26.28
CA LEU A 1056 51.91 -46.87 -27.23
C LEU A 1056 52.01 -48.35 -26.82
N ASP A 1057 52.84 -48.69 -25.83
CA ASP A 1057 53.17 -50.07 -25.47
C ASP A 1057 52.50 -50.57 -24.16
N SER A 1058 51.48 -49.85 -23.67
CA SER A 1058 50.80 -50.12 -22.39
C SER A 1058 49.39 -50.73 -22.57
N GLN A 1059 48.71 -51.11 -21.48
CA GLN A 1059 47.31 -51.58 -21.54
C GLN A 1059 46.31 -50.58 -22.16
N ARG A 1060 46.69 -49.32 -22.39
CA ARG A 1060 45.90 -48.30 -23.13
C ARG A 1060 46.40 -48.08 -24.57
N ALA A 1061 47.26 -48.94 -25.11
CA ALA A 1061 47.85 -48.86 -26.45
C ALA A 1061 46.81 -48.60 -27.56
N VAL A 1062 45.69 -49.33 -27.55
CA VAL A 1062 44.64 -49.22 -28.57
C VAL A 1062 43.96 -47.86 -28.51
N GLU A 1063 43.63 -47.38 -27.30
CA GLU A 1063 43.03 -46.06 -27.09
C GLU A 1063 44.00 -44.93 -27.49
N ALA A 1064 45.29 -45.07 -27.17
CA ALA A 1064 46.35 -44.15 -27.57
C ALA A 1064 46.51 -44.11 -29.11
N LYS A 1065 46.58 -45.28 -29.78
CA LYS A 1065 46.69 -45.36 -31.24
C LYS A 1065 45.45 -44.79 -31.94
N MET A 1066 44.25 -45.02 -31.42
CA MET A 1066 43.02 -44.40 -31.93
C MET A 1066 43.03 -42.87 -31.79
N LYS A 1067 43.42 -42.33 -30.63
CA LYS A 1067 43.51 -40.88 -30.40
C LYS A 1067 44.55 -40.22 -31.31
N ILE A 1068 45.71 -40.84 -31.50
CA ILE A 1068 46.77 -40.33 -32.38
C ILE A 1068 46.37 -40.45 -33.86
N SER A 1069 45.64 -41.51 -34.26
CA SER A 1069 45.10 -41.65 -35.62
C SER A 1069 44.04 -40.57 -35.92
N ALA A 1070 43.15 -40.27 -34.97
CA ALA A 1070 42.20 -39.16 -35.11
C ALA A 1070 42.90 -37.80 -35.22
N GLN A 1071 43.97 -37.58 -34.44
CA GLN A 1071 44.80 -36.37 -34.54
C GLN A 1071 45.54 -36.28 -35.88
N ALA A 1072 46.07 -37.39 -36.39
CA ALA A 1072 46.73 -37.47 -37.69
C ALA A 1072 45.77 -37.15 -38.84
N ALA A 1073 44.57 -37.75 -38.84
CA ALA A 1073 43.52 -37.45 -39.82
C ALA A 1073 43.07 -35.97 -39.78
N LEU A 1074 43.06 -35.36 -38.59
CA LEU A 1074 42.75 -33.94 -38.44
C LEU A 1074 43.87 -33.03 -38.96
N LEU A 1075 45.13 -33.38 -38.74
CA LEU A 1075 46.29 -32.67 -39.29
C LEU A 1075 46.28 -32.70 -40.83
N VAL A 1076 46.06 -33.88 -41.42
CA VAL A 1076 45.93 -34.06 -42.88
C VAL A 1076 44.81 -33.16 -43.41
N LYS A 1077 43.60 -33.25 -42.86
CA LYS A 1077 42.46 -32.43 -43.30
C LYS A 1077 42.67 -30.92 -43.13
N THR A 1078 43.42 -30.50 -42.11
CA THR A 1078 43.73 -29.08 -41.89
C THR A 1078 44.78 -28.59 -42.88
N ALA A 1079 45.75 -29.44 -43.26
CA ALA A 1079 46.70 -29.14 -44.32
C ALA A 1079 46.05 -29.10 -45.72
N GLU A 1080 45.04 -29.95 -45.97
CA GLU A 1080 44.23 -29.95 -47.19
C GLU A 1080 43.29 -28.73 -47.32
N ALA A 1081 43.06 -27.97 -46.23
CA ALA A 1081 42.10 -26.87 -46.21
C ALA A 1081 42.62 -25.58 -46.89
N GLY A 1082 43.94 -25.42 -47.05
CA GLY A 1082 44.52 -24.26 -47.73
C GLY A 1082 46.04 -24.31 -47.91
N ASP A 1083 46.52 -24.00 -49.11
CA ASP A 1083 47.95 -24.08 -49.49
C ASP A 1083 48.87 -23.21 -48.61
N ALA A 1084 48.37 -22.07 -48.12
CA ALA A 1084 49.11 -21.19 -47.21
C ALA A 1084 49.19 -21.72 -45.77
N THR A 1085 48.25 -22.57 -45.36
CA THR A 1085 48.19 -23.13 -44.00
C THR A 1085 49.33 -24.14 -43.77
N GLY A 1086 49.77 -24.83 -44.82
CA GLY A 1086 50.90 -25.77 -44.77
C GLY A 1086 52.25 -25.14 -44.42
N THR A 1087 52.60 -23.98 -45.01
CA THR A 1087 53.88 -23.29 -44.74
C THR A 1087 53.92 -22.68 -43.33
N VAL A 1088 52.79 -22.17 -42.85
CA VAL A 1088 52.66 -21.65 -41.48
C VAL A 1088 52.69 -22.81 -40.47
N MET A 1089 52.09 -23.96 -40.78
CA MET A 1089 52.18 -25.17 -39.96
C MET A 1089 53.61 -25.71 -39.87
N GLU A 1090 54.39 -25.69 -40.96
CA GLU A 1090 55.81 -26.05 -40.93
C GLU A 1090 56.60 -25.15 -39.96
N THR A 1091 56.32 -23.85 -40.00
CA THR A 1091 56.95 -22.85 -39.13
C THR A 1091 56.58 -23.07 -37.66
N LEU A 1092 55.29 -23.37 -37.36
CA LEU A 1092 54.84 -23.76 -36.02
C LEU A 1092 55.61 -24.98 -35.49
N ILE A 1093 55.69 -26.05 -36.28
CA ILE A 1093 56.37 -27.29 -35.87
C ILE A 1093 57.87 -27.02 -35.64
N ARG A 1094 58.50 -26.24 -36.52
CA ARG A 1094 59.91 -25.82 -36.39
C ARG A 1094 60.18 -25.03 -35.11
N ASP A 1095 59.27 -24.14 -34.71
CA ASP A 1095 59.36 -23.38 -33.46
C ASP A 1095 59.14 -24.28 -32.22
N LEU A 1096 58.14 -25.17 -32.26
CA LEU A 1096 57.85 -26.10 -31.16
C LEU A 1096 59.00 -27.09 -30.91
N LEU A 1097 59.72 -27.51 -31.97
CA LEU A 1097 60.94 -28.32 -31.90
C LEU A 1097 62.19 -27.53 -31.47
N ARG A 1098 62.10 -26.21 -31.31
CA ARG A 1098 63.14 -25.32 -30.74
C ARG A 1098 62.79 -24.80 -29.34
N SER A 1099 61.61 -25.14 -28.83
CA SER A 1099 61.13 -24.72 -27.51
C SER A 1099 61.84 -25.44 -26.35
N LYS A 1100 61.58 -24.99 -25.11
CA LYS A 1100 62.08 -25.66 -23.89
C LYS A 1100 61.55 -27.10 -23.74
N SER A 1101 60.44 -27.43 -24.38
CA SER A 1101 59.76 -28.74 -24.42
C SER A 1101 60.08 -29.57 -25.68
N ALA A 1102 61.07 -29.15 -26.50
CA ALA A 1102 61.40 -29.76 -27.80
C ALA A 1102 61.48 -31.30 -27.81
N SER A 1103 62.07 -31.93 -26.77
CA SER A 1103 62.16 -33.40 -26.67
C SER A 1103 60.79 -34.08 -26.57
N ALA A 1104 59.87 -33.48 -25.81
CA ALA A 1104 58.50 -33.98 -25.66
C ALA A 1104 57.70 -33.81 -26.97
N HIS A 1105 57.82 -32.65 -27.62
CA HIS A 1105 57.18 -32.41 -28.92
C HIS A 1105 57.71 -33.34 -30.02
N ALA A 1106 59.03 -33.57 -30.07
CA ALA A 1106 59.64 -34.52 -30.99
C ALA A 1106 59.15 -35.97 -30.78
N GLY A 1107 58.81 -36.34 -29.53
CA GLY A 1107 58.14 -37.60 -29.23
C GLY A 1107 56.76 -37.69 -29.89
N VAL A 1108 55.90 -36.69 -29.68
CA VAL A 1108 54.55 -36.64 -30.28
C VAL A 1108 54.62 -36.64 -31.81
N CYS A 1109 55.51 -35.85 -32.42
CA CYS A 1109 55.70 -35.83 -33.88
C CYS A 1109 56.04 -37.23 -34.43
N LYS A 1110 56.96 -37.96 -33.78
CA LYS A 1110 57.31 -39.34 -34.20
C LYS A 1110 56.10 -40.27 -34.13
N MET A 1111 55.27 -40.18 -33.09
CA MET A 1111 54.09 -41.03 -32.94
C MET A 1111 53.05 -40.75 -34.04
N ILE A 1112 52.79 -39.47 -34.35
CA ILE A 1112 51.88 -39.06 -35.44
C ILE A 1112 52.42 -39.54 -36.79
N VAL A 1113 53.71 -39.32 -37.07
CA VAL A 1113 54.36 -39.75 -38.31
C VAL A 1113 54.32 -41.27 -38.47
N ASN A 1114 54.59 -42.04 -37.41
CA ASN A 1114 54.47 -43.50 -37.46
C ASN A 1114 53.04 -43.92 -37.82
N VAL A 1115 52.01 -43.29 -37.23
CA VAL A 1115 50.60 -43.61 -37.54
C VAL A 1115 50.20 -43.21 -38.98
N LEU A 1116 50.84 -42.18 -39.56
CA LEU A 1116 50.66 -41.81 -40.97
C LEU A 1116 51.38 -42.74 -41.96
N PHE A 1117 52.37 -43.54 -41.51
CA PHE A 1117 53.04 -44.57 -42.33
C PHE A 1117 52.52 -46.00 -42.06
N ASP A 1118 51.85 -46.22 -40.92
CA ASP A 1118 51.21 -47.49 -40.52
C ASP A 1118 49.82 -47.71 -41.16
N GLY A 1119 49.23 -46.67 -41.77
CA GLY A 1119 47.88 -46.67 -42.35
C GLY A 1119 47.89 -46.53 -43.88
#